data_AF-X0KZP1-F1
#
_entry.id   AF-X0KZP1-F1
#
_cell.length_a   1.000
_cell.length_b   1.000
_cell.length_c   1.000
_cell.angle_alpha   90.00
_cell.angle_beta   90.00
_cell.angle_gamma   90.00
#
_symmetry.space_group_name_H-M   'P 1'
#
loop_
_entity.id
_entity.type
_entity.pdbx_description
1 polymer ?
#
loop_
_entity_poly.entity_id
_entity_poly.type
_entity_poly.pdbx_seq_one_letter_code
_entity_poly.pdbx_strand_id
1 'polypeptide(L)'
;MKLRSTVCSSSPVTKSHPFAMSAIVNTDILIVGAGPSGAALASFLGQNGLSGLVISKDSHTAYTPRAHGFNPFASECLRDINLEDEVLRLAIREPFILSSRFAQSLIGEEYGRLSAWEENPTSLWRRKETTPCEYVDFTQRHLEPLLLRFASHNGFNVRFSTEILNVESIPSQKTEPAYICTVYDHITKQEFKIRTKYLFGADGARSPIARQFDFQFLTESPGPKACNVLFRADLGRYLTEGRRCGLHWIIQPDRALFPGVVAHLRAVRPWNEWVMVAFGPQGSNPFEGLTAQSHELIDLIRHLVGDGSLDVDILKLDAWTVRESVAESYSKDSQTLFLLGDAAHRHPPTFGLGSNTCIQDAYNLAWKVAYVSKGLAGPGLLSSYSQERQPVGADLVRESNNQIRKNTELFRVFGMMAPSADGMSQLSQLSQATPEGSARRTDLHAALEQKKQEFESLGLAYNHWYVSKAVYLDDEYGPRPVLQGDPVVEVQISTYPGSRLPHAWIDRPTRLGMVSTHDLAGKGSFCLLVGVDGSAWRSAAEAVSAATGIPVNVFGIGPGQEYIDVYRRWHEKRGPWISCWTDVILKYHWLKGTRAQYVHRLHQRYGPVVRVGPHEVDISDMTAVKEIHRVKDGYRKAPFYQNLVPNTNNLFNTLDVEFHRHHRRLLSSPLSESSLKSVEPTVDDYVKTAIASMKREMDERGTADVAKFWLFMATDIIVELSFGESFGILKHGKKNQYIKDLEGLAAKGSIRSTFPTLISIATKLPLPIFKETAAAAQRIRDYSAEAVARYKRGFANNPAAAKPTLFRKLFEAGEVGLSDDEIRAEAQAYIVAGSDTTATTLTYLVYSVCCRGDVRQKLVKELMELPDDFGHSDLRELLHLNNVIDETLRLYAAVPSALPRVVPARGAHLAGYFIPGDTVVSTQAWTLHRDPDVFPDPETWDPARWEKGSKLMHDAVMPFGGGSRVCIGKHLARIELRLATARFFRAFPNACVSSIEGMSQDDMELRAYFPLTPKRGRFLIQLD
;
A
#
# COMPACT_ATOMS: atom_id res chain seq x y z
N MET A 1 72.14 -43.29 26.33
CA MET A 1 70.71 -43.23 26.70
C MET A 1 70.43 -41.82 27.21
N LYS A 2 69.63 -41.04 26.45
CA LYS A 2 69.12 -39.67 26.65
C LYS A 2 70.04 -38.63 27.35
N LEU A 3 70.70 -37.82 26.53
CA LEU A 3 71.62 -36.72 26.89
C LEU A 3 70.89 -35.44 27.32
N ARG A 4 71.39 -34.84 28.41
CA ARG A 4 71.22 -33.43 28.82
C ARG A 4 72.60 -32.75 28.82
N SER A 5 72.59 -31.45 28.50
CA SER A 5 73.61 -30.38 28.69
C SER A 5 74.98 -30.61 28.01
N THR A 6 75.68 -29.60 27.45
CA THR A 6 75.97 -28.27 28.02
C THR A 6 76.59 -27.35 26.95
N VAL A 7 76.18 -26.07 26.96
CA VAL A 7 76.92 -24.80 26.69
C VAL A 7 77.99 -24.74 25.58
N CYS A 8 77.84 -23.75 24.67
CA CYS A 8 78.95 -22.84 24.32
C CYS A 8 78.44 -21.55 23.67
N SER A 9 78.84 -20.41 24.23
CA SER A 9 78.72 -19.07 23.64
C SER A 9 80.07 -18.63 23.07
N SER A 10 80.11 -18.24 21.80
CA SER A 10 81.13 -17.32 21.27
C SER A 10 80.68 -16.75 19.91
N SER A 11 80.32 -15.48 19.89
CA SER A 11 80.31 -14.61 18.69
C SER A 11 81.75 -14.35 18.22
N PRO A 12 82.05 -13.67 17.08
CA PRO A 12 81.18 -13.21 15.99
C PRO A 12 81.69 -13.60 14.58
N VAL A 13 80.81 -13.87 13.62
CA VAL A 13 81.17 -13.79 12.19
C VAL A 13 80.12 -12.96 11.46
N THR A 14 80.55 -11.76 11.13
CA THR A 14 79.99 -10.85 10.14
C THR A 14 79.87 -11.56 8.79
N LYS A 15 78.67 -12.03 8.46
CA LYS A 15 78.22 -12.12 7.07
C LYS A 15 76.80 -11.59 6.99
N SER A 16 76.72 -10.34 6.54
CA SER A 16 75.55 -9.77 5.91
C SER A 16 75.03 -10.75 4.86
N HIS A 17 73.84 -11.32 5.12
CA HIS A 17 73.03 -11.92 4.08
C HIS A 17 71.87 -10.95 3.79
N PRO A 18 71.76 -10.44 2.55
CA PRO A 18 70.73 -9.49 2.18
C PRO A 18 69.42 -10.24 1.93
N PHE A 19 68.56 -10.36 2.95
CA PHE A 19 67.14 -10.58 2.71
C PHE A 19 66.49 -9.22 2.40
N ALA A 20 66.86 -8.66 1.25
CA ALA A 20 66.24 -7.49 0.66
C ALA A 20 65.65 -7.87 -0.69
N MET A 21 64.48 -8.53 -0.65
CA MET A 21 63.45 -8.40 -1.68
C MET A 21 62.11 -8.36 -0.93
N SER A 22 61.43 -7.21 -0.98
CA SER A 22 60.09 -7.04 -0.42
C SER A 22 59.11 -7.94 -1.18
N ALA A 23 58.80 -9.11 -0.64
CA ALA A 23 57.77 -9.97 -1.22
C ALA A 23 56.41 -9.26 -1.10
N ILE A 24 55.86 -8.81 -2.23
CA ILE A 24 54.51 -8.24 -2.29
C ILE A 24 53.52 -9.41 -2.32
N VAL A 25 52.60 -9.45 -1.36
CA VAL A 25 51.49 -10.41 -1.35
C VAL A 25 50.48 -9.98 -2.39
N ASN A 26 50.06 -10.86 -3.30
CA ASN A 26 49.04 -10.53 -4.30
C ASN A 26 47.72 -11.22 -3.92
N THR A 27 46.61 -10.46 -3.97
CA THR A 27 45.24 -10.95 -3.79
C THR A 27 44.34 -10.10 -4.66
N ASP A 28 43.33 -10.65 -5.34
CA ASP A 28 42.45 -9.79 -6.16
C ASP A 28 41.52 -8.94 -5.29
N ILE A 29 41.21 -9.42 -4.09
CA ILE A 29 40.28 -8.82 -3.15
C ILE A 29 40.96 -8.64 -1.81
N LEU A 30 40.97 -7.39 -1.32
CA LEU A 30 41.40 -7.03 0.02
C LEU A 30 40.26 -6.33 0.75
N ILE A 31 39.84 -6.92 1.86
CA ILE A 31 38.84 -6.36 2.78
C ILE A 31 39.57 -5.90 4.03
N VAL A 32 39.42 -4.61 4.35
CA VAL A 32 40.06 -4.00 5.52
C VAL A 32 39.00 -3.81 6.59
N GLY A 33 39.09 -4.63 7.64
CA GLY A 33 38.14 -4.70 8.76
C GLY A 33 37.43 -6.06 8.81
N ALA A 34 37.41 -6.66 10.00
CA ALA A 34 36.77 -7.96 10.25
C ALA A 34 35.48 -7.86 11.09
N GLY A 35 34.88 -6.67 11.16
CA GLY A 35 33.57 -6.45 11.78
C GLY A 35 32.41 -6.96 10.90
N PRO A 36 31.15 -6.65 11.25
CA PRO A 36 29.96 -7.17 10.55
C PRO A 36 30.00 -6.97 9.04
N SER A 37 30.37 -5.78 8.55
CA SER A 37 30.41 -5.49 7.10
C SER A 37 31.46 -6.31 6.37
N GLY A 38 32.69 -6.34 6.90
CA GLY A 38 33.81 -7.04 6.25
C GLY A 38 33.67 -8.55 6.29
N ALA A 39 33.23 -9.10 7.44
CA ALA A 39 32.97 -10.53 7.59
C ALA A 39 31.79 -10.99 6.73
N ALA A 40 30.72 -10.20 6.63
CA ALA A 40 29.58 -10.50 5.76
C ALA A 40 30.00 -10.44 4.28
N LEU A 41 30.74 -9.41 3.89
CA LEU A 41 31.22 -9.26 2.51
C LEU A 41 32.10 -10.45 2.10
N ALA A 42 33.06 -10.84 2.95
CA ALA A 42 33.89 -12.01 2.71
C ALA A 42 33.04 -13.30 2.58
N SER A 43 32.01 -13.45 3.41
CA SER A 43 31.10 -14.59 3.35
C SER A 43 30.33 -14.67 2.03
N PHE A 44 29.73 -13.56 1.59
CA PHE A 44 28.96 -13.52 0.35
C PHE A 44 29.85 -13.59 -0.90
N LEU A 45 31.04 -12.99 -0.88
CA LEU A 45 32.02 -13.16 -1.97
C LEU A 45 32.48 -14.62 -2.06
N GLY A 46 32.74 -15.25 -0.91
CA GLY A 46 33.11 -16.66 -0.82
C GLY A 46 32.02 -17.60 -1.33
N GLN A 47 30.76 -17.34 -0.96
CA GLN A 47 29.58 -18.05 -1.52
C GLN A 47 29.55 -17.95 -3.05
N ASN A 48 29.92 -16.79 -3.60
CA ASN A 48 30.00 -16.58 -5.04
C ASN A 48 31.29 -17.14 -5.67
N GLY A 49 32.10 -17.92 -4.94
CA GLY A 49 33.30 -18.59 -5.43
C GLY A 49 34.50 -17.66 -5.65
N LEU A 50 34.52 -16.49 -5.02
CA LEU A 50 35.68 -15.61 -5.01
C LEU A 50 36.55 -15.88 -3.78
N SER A 51 37.85 -15.60 -3.90
CA SER A 51 38.81 -15.71 -2.81
C SER A 51 39.49 -14.37 -2.53
N GLY A 52 39.95 -14.18 -1.31
CA GLY A 52 40.63 -12.94 -0.96
C GLY A 52 41.24 -12.94 0.43
N LEU A 53 41.58 -11.74 0.89
CA LEU A 53 42.19 -11.51 2.19
C LEU A 53 41.37 -10.51 3.00
N VAL A 54 41.03 -10.89 4.23
CA VAL A 54 40.50 -9.98 5.24
C VAL A 54 41.62 -9.64 6.20
N ILE A 55 41.89 -8.35 6.41
CA ILE A 55 42.82 -7.88 7.44
C ILE A 55 42.07 -7.12 8.54
N SER A 56 42.53 -7.22 9.78
CA SER A 56 42.02 -6.39 10.88
C SER A 56 43.17 -6.01 11.79
N LYS A 57 43.20 -4.75 12.24
CA LYS A 57 44.17 -4.29 13.24
C LYS A 57 43.92 -4.92 14.62
N ASP A 58 42.68 -5.27 14.90
CA ASP A 58 42.29 -5.91 16.16
C ASP A 58 42.89 -7.33 16.23
N SER A 59 43.19 -7.82 17.42
CA SER A 59 43.76 -9.16 17.64
C SER A 59 42.76 -10.31 17.57
N HIS A 60 41.46 -9.99 17.61
CA HIS A 60 40.36 -10.95 17.60
C HIS A 60 39.05 -10.23 17.21
N THR A 61 37.97 -10.98 17.01
CA THR A 61 36.61 -10.44 16.87
C THR A 61 36.15 -9.73 18.14
N ALA A 62 35.07 -8.95 18.05
CA ALA A 62 34.47 -8.28 19.21
C ALA A 62 34.07 -9.31 20.29
N TYR A 63 34.67 -9.20 21.48
CA TYR A 63 34.25 -10.01 22.64
C TYR A 63 33.16 -9.32 23.47
N THR A 64 32.87 -8.04 23.21
CA THR A 64 31.75 -7.32 23.81
C THR A 64 30.50 -7.45 22.95
N PRO A 65 29.28 -7.34 23.53
CA PRO A 65 28.03 -7.58 22.81
C PRO A 65 27.78 -6.63 21.63
N ARG A 66 28.10 -5.34 21.80
CA ARG A 66 27.84 -4.26 20.83
C ARG A 66 26.41 -4.35 20.25
N ALA A 67 26.24 -4.22 18.93
CA ALA A 67 24.96 -4.34 18.26
C ALA A 67 24.30 -5.70 18.50
N HIS A 68 22.97 -5.74 18.55
CA HIS A 68 22.25 -6.95 18.99
C HIS A 68 20.85 -7.14 18.41
N GLY A 69 20.08 -6.07 18.23
CA GLY A 69 18.78 -6.16 17.59
C GLY A 69 19.00 -6.67 16.18
N PHE A 70 18.60 -7.90 15.91
CA PHE A 70 18.84 -8.56 14.65
C PHE A 70 17.53 -8.67 13.91
N ASN A 71 17.45 -7.95 12.79
CA ASN A 71 16.22 -7.83 12.03
C ASN A 71 16.08 -9.00 11.05
N PRO A 72 14.85 -9.33 10.62
CA PRO A 72 14.61 -10.46 9.74
C PRO A 72 15.25 -10.29 8.36
N PHE A 73 15.56 -9.08 7.92
CA PHE A 73 16.13 -8.79 6.61
C PHE A 73 17.62 -9.07 6.50
N ALA A 74 18.37 -8.88 7.59
CA ALA A 74 19.72 -9.41 7.70
C ALA A 74 19.69 -10.94 7.79
N SER A 75 18.71 -11.51 8.50
CA SER A 75 18.50 -12.96 8.52
C SER A 75 18.20 -13.53 7.13
N GLU A 76 17.42 -12.85 6.28
CA GLU A 76 17.19 -13.26 4.88
C GLU A 76 18.51 -13.39 4.10
N CYS A 77 19.43 -12.43 4.25
CA CYS A 77 20.75 -12.50 3.63
C CYS A 77 21.55 -13.71 4.15
N LEU A 78 21.49 -13.99 5.45
CA LEU A 78 22.18 -15.14 6.05
C LEU A 78 21.50 -16.48 5.72
N ARG A 79 20.18 -16.48 5.55
CA ARG A 79 19.39 -17.62 5.06
C ARG A 79 19.80 -17.99 3.64
N ASP A 80 20.14 -17.00 2.79
CA ASP A 80 20.66 -17.27 1.45
C ASP A 80 21.99 -18.07 1.46
N ILE A 81 22.78 -17.95 2.54
CA ILE A 81 24.01 -18.74 2.72
C ILE A 81 23.88 -19.85 3.77
N ASN A 82 22.65 -20.22 4.13
CA ASN A 82 22.32 -21.29 5.09
C ASN A 82 22.91 -21.09 6.50
N LEU A 83 23.03 -19.84 6.95
CA LEU A 83 23.51 -19.50 8.29
C LEU A 83 22.40 -19.15 9.28
N GLU A 84 21.16 -18.96 8.82
CA GLU A 84 20.04 -18.57 9.68
C GLU A 84 19.80 -19.55 10.85
N ASP A 85 19.81 -20.86 10.61
CA ASP A 85 19.59 -21.85 11.67
C ASP A 85 20.64 -21.76 12.79
N GLU A 86 21.89 -21.42 12.45
CA GLU A 86 22.93 -21.18 13.44
C GLU A 86 22.70 -19.87 14.21
N VAL A 87 22.26 -18.82 13.51
CA VAL A 87 21.86 -17.55 14.14
C VAL A 87 20.75 -17.82 15.16
N LEU A 88 19.68 -18.51 14.76
CA LEU A 88 18.54 -18.84 15.62
C LEU A 88 18.95 -19.68 16.84
N ARG A 89 19.94 -20.57 16.70
CA ARG A 89 20.45 -21.37 17.83
C ARG A 89 21.23 -20.52 18.85
N LEU A 90 21.97 -19.53 18.37
CA LEU A 90 22.84 -18.70 19.20
C LEU A 90 22.14 -17.46 19.77
N ALA A 91 21.05 -17.04 19.14
CA ALA A 91 20.25 -15.89 19.52
C ALA A 91 19.27 -16.19 20.67
N ILE A 92 18.79 -15.13 21.31
CA ILE A 92 17.64 -15.20 22.23
C ILE A 92 16.38 -14.98 21.39
N ARG A 93 15.34 -15.82 21.58
CA ARG A 93 14.15 -15.90 20.73
C ARG A 93 12.81 -15.71 21.47
N GLU A 94 12.84 -15.20 22.70
CA GLU A 94 11.60 -14.96 23.45
C GLU A 94 10.87 -13.70 22.92
N PRO A 95 9.54 -13.61 22.97
CA PRO A 95 8.81 -12.48 22.35
C PRO A 95 9.21 -11.09 22.88
N PHE A 96 9.58 -10.97 24.15
CA PHE A 96 9.85 -9.68 24.80
C PHE A 96 11.23 -9.07 24.53
N ILE A 97 12.11 -9.80 23.84
CA ILE A 97 13.56 -9.52 23.75
C ILE A 97 13.92 -8.17 23.13
N LEU A 98 12.99 -7.53 22.43
CA LEU A 98 13.17 -6.19 21.84
C LEU A 98 12.21 -5.14 22.42
N SER A 99 11.33 -5.53 23.34
CA SER A 99 10.42 -4.62 24.03
C SER A 99 11.19 -3.76 25.02
N SER A 100 10.58 -2.63 25.40
CA SER A 100 11.15 -1.71 26.39
C SER A 100 10.17 -1.41 27.51
N ARG A 101 10.67 -1.35 28.74
CA ARG A 101 9.91 -0.88 29.92
C ARG A 101 10.63 0.27 30.62
N PHE A 102 9.84 1.14 31.24
CA PHE A 102 10.28 2.32 31.99
C PHE A 102 9.87 2.14 33.45
N ALA A 103 10.84 2.10 34.35
CA ALA A 103 10.60 1.78 35.76
C ALA A 103 11.52 2.57 36.68
N GLN A 104 11.14 2.68 37.96
CA GLN A 104 11.95 3.37 38.98
C GLN A 104 13.29 2.65 39.24
N SER A 105 13.26 1.32 39.25
CA SER A 105 14.42 0.42 39.32
C SER A 105 14.04 -0.89 38.65
N LEU A 106 14.96 -1.84 38.51
CA LEU A 106 14.64 -3.14 37.87
C LEU A 106 13.48 -3.85 38.60
N ILE A 107 13.47 -3.80 39.93
CA ILE A 107 12.46 -4.44 40.79
C ILE A 107 11.36 -3.48 41.28
N GLY A 108 11.47 -2.19 40.99
CA GLY A 108 10.56 -1.14 41.46
C GLY A 108 9.31 -0.98 40.61
N GLU A 109 8.61 0.13 40.84
CA GLU A 109 7.38 0.51 40.13
C GLU A 109 7.65 0.72 38.63
N GLU A 110 6.73 0.22 37.79
CA GLU A 110 6.77 0.40 36.34
C GLU A 110 5.82 1.51 35.92
N TYR A 111 6.34 2.52 35.22
CA TYR A 111 5.59 3.67 34.74
C TYR A 111 4.99 3.45 33.35
N GLY A 112 5.57 2.55 32.56
CA GLY A 112 5.08 2.23 31.22
C GLY A 112 5.90 1.18 30.49
N ARG A 113 5.32 0.66 29.40
CA ARG A 113 5.91 -0.37 28.55
C ARG A 113 5.54 -0.18 27.09
N LEU A 114 6.46 -0.53 26.21
CA LEU A 114 6.26 -0.62 24.77
C LEU A 114 6.63 -2.03 24.32
N SER A 115 5.62 -2.81 23.94
CA SER A 115 5.82 -4.12 23.32
C SER A 115 6.30 -3.94 21.88
N ALA A 116 7.36 -4.66 21.52
CA ALA A 116 7.99 -4.56 20.21
C ALA A 116 7.81 -5.84 19.40
N TRP A 117 7.72 -5.70 18.07
CA TRP A 117 7.89 -6.79 17.10
C TRP A 117 7.11 -8.08 17.42
N GLU A 118 7.79 -9.12 17.90
CA GLU A 118 7.21 -10.44 18.14
C GLU A 118 6.28 -10.48 19.37
N GLU A 119 6.38 -9.51 20.29
CA GLU A 119 5.44 -9.35 21.43
C GLU A 119 4.16 -8.60 21.03
N ASN A 120 4.26 -7.68 20.06
CA ASN A 120 3.12 -6.88 19.58
C ASN A 120 2.35 -7.66 18.50
N PRO A 121 1.06 -8.02 18.71
CA PRO A 121 0.32 -8.86 17.77
C PRO A 121 0.21 -8.29 16.34
N THR A 122 0.04 -6.96 16.22
CA THR A 122 -0.06 -6.28 14.93
C THR A 122 1.27 -6.34 14.19
N SER A 123 2.37 -6.06 14.89
CA SER A 123 3.72 -6.11 14.31
C SER A 123 4.13 -7.53 13.94
N LEU A 124 3.83 -8.51 14.80
CA LEU A 124 4.05 -9.94 14.55
C LEU A 124 3.35 -10.39 13.27
N TRP A 125 2.07 -10.02 13.09
CA TRP A 125 1.32 -10.35 11.88
C TRP A 125 1.96 -9.72 10.64
N ARG A 126 2.22 -8.40 10.65
CA ARG A 126 2.85 -7.68 9.54
C ARG A 126 4.18 -8.31 9.14
N ARG A 127 5.01 -8.67 10.12
CA ARG A 127 6.31 -9.31 9.92
C ARG A 127 6.16 -10.71 9.29
N LYS A 128 5.23 -11.55 9.78
CA LYS A 128 4.91 -12.86 9.17
C LYS A 128 4.44 -12.75 7.73
N GLU A 129 3.71 -11.69 7.38
CA GLU A 129 3.32 -11.46 6.00
C GLU A 129 4.49 -10.97 5.13
N THR A 130 5.48 -10.30 5.70
CA THR A 130 6.54 -9.63 4.94
C THR A 130 7.76 -10.51 4.66
N THR A 131 8.09 -11.40 5.59
CA THR A 131 9.35 -12.17 5.57
C THR A 131 9.21 -13.51 6.30
N PRO A 132 9.90 -14.57 5.84
CA PRO A 132 9.91 -15.85 6.57
C PRO A 132 10.74 -15.79 7.86
N CYS A 133 11.60 -14.77 8.03
CA CYS A 133 12.54 -14.68 9.14
C CYS A 133 11.92 -13.98 10.37
N GLU A 134 12.53 -14.17 11.54
CA GLU A 134 12.10 -13.63 12.83
C GLU A 134 12.99 -12.47 13.29
N TYR A 135 12.48 -11.58 14.14
CA TYR A 135 13.35 -10.72 14.95
C TYR A 135 13.95 -11.51 16.11
N VAL A 136 15.25 -11.34 16.34
CA VAL A 136 15.96 -11.99 17.44
C VAL A 136 16.98 -11.04 18.10
N ASP A 137 17.37 -11.33 19.34
CA ASP A 137 18.55 -10.70 19.95
C ASP A 137 19.76 -11.56 19.64
N PHE A 138 20.60 -11.08 18.72
CA PHE A 138 21.81 -11.74 18.28
C PHE A 138 23.00 -10.77 18.28
N THR A 139 23.87 -10.95 19.26
CA THR A 139 24.97 -10.01 19.52
C THR A 139 26.13 -10.16 18.54
N GLN A 140 26.82 -9.04 18.30
CA GLN A 140 28.01 -8.97 17.44
C GLN A 140 29.11 -9.96 17.87
N ARG A 141 29.18 -10.26 19.18
CA ARG A 141 30.05 -11.29 19.78
C ARG A 141 29.93 -12.66 19.09
N HIS A 142 28.72 -13.01 18.65
CA HIS A 142 28.45 -14.30 18.02
C HIS A 142 28.36 -14.19 16.48
N LEU A 143 27.91 -13.04 15.97
CA LEU A 143 27.82 -12.76 14.54
C LEU A 143 29.19 -12.78 13.85
N GLU A 144 30.17 -12.04 14.38
CA GLU A 144 31.48 -11.92 13.71
C GLU A 144 32.20 -13.26 13.57
N PRO A 145 32.35 -14.10 14.61
CA PRO A 145 32.98 -15.41 14.47
C PRO A 145 32.22 -16.33 13.51
N LEU A 146 30.88 -16.28 13.51
CA LEU A 146 30.06 -17.11 12.62
C LEU A 146 30.35 -16.79 11.16
N LEU A 147 30.35 -15.51 10.80
CA LEU A 147 30.64 -15.04 9.45
C LEU A 147 32.09 -15.34 9.04
N LEU A 148 33.08 -15.03 9.88
CA LEU A 148 34.48 -15.28 9.55
C LEU A 148 34.80 -16.77 9.41
N ARG A 149 34.15 -17.63 10.21
CA ARG A 149 34.25 -19.08 10.04
C ARG A 149 33.72 -19.50 8.67
N PHE A 150 32.56 -19.00 8.27
CA PHE A 150 32.00 -19.28 6.94
C PHE A 150 32.91 -18.77 5.82
N ALA A 151 33.36 -17.51 5.89
CA ALA A 151 34.27 -16.92 4.91
C ALA A 151 35.59 -17.71 4.79
N SER A 152 36.17 -18.14 5.91
CA SER A 152 37.41 -18.92 5.93
C SER A 152 37.27 -20.28 5.26
N HIS A 153 36.13 -20.93 5.43
CA HIS A 153 35.83 -22.19 4.72
C HIS A 153 35.49 -21.98 3.24
N ASN A 154 35.26 -20.74 2.80
CA ASN A 154 34.86 -20.38 1.44
C ASN A 154 35.86 -19.42 0.77
N GLY A 155 37.17 -19.65 0.97
CA GLY A 155 38.21 -19.02 0.14
C GLY A 155 38.78 -17.69 0.65
N PHE A 156 38.41 -17.23 1.84
CA PHE A 156 38.97 -16.01 2.43
C PHE A 156 39.95 -16.29 3.56
N ASN A 157 41.20 -15.86 3.40
CA ASN A 157 42.14 -15.85 4.52
C ASN A 157 41.85 -14.66 5.43
N VAL A 158 41.88 -14.88 6.75
CA VAL A 158 41.66 -13.81 7.74
C VAL A 158 42.95 -13.60 8.54
N ARG A 159 43.44 -12.36 8.57
CA ARG A 159 44.63 -11.95 9.32
C ARG A 159 44.28 -10.86 10.33
N PHE A 160 44.24 -11.24 11.60
CA PHE A 160 44.15 -10.30 12.72
C PHE A 160 45.51 -9.65 13.01
N SER A 161 45.52 -8.65 13.88
CA SER A 161 46.70 -7.88 14.27
C SER A 161 47.48 -7.31 13.08
N THR A 162 46.80 -7.02 11.96
CA THR A 162 47.38 -6.48 10.73
C THR A 162 46.70 -5.16 10.40
N GLU A 163 47.43 -4.05 10.56
CA GLU A 163 46.91 -2.70 10.38
C GLU A 163 47.30 -2.14 9.01
N ILE A 164 46.37 -1.46 8.35
CA ILE A 164 46.67 -0.72 7.12
C ILE A 164 47.31 0.62 7.48
N LEU A 165 48.46 0.92 6.88
CA LEU A 165 49.19 2.17 7.10
C LEU A 165 48.98 3.16 5.96
N ASN A 166 49.07 2.66 4.72
CA ASN A 166 49.02 3.49 3.51
C ASN A 166 48.45 2.70 2.32
N VAL A 167 47.78 3.39 1.39
CA VAL A 167 47.28 2.83 0.14
C VAL A 167 47.67 3.69 -1.06
N GLU A 168 48.48 3.13 -1.96
CA GLU A 168 48.88 3.78 -3.21
C GLU A 168 48.05 3.22 -4.38
N SER A 169 47.40 4.09 -5.15
CA SER A 169 46.79 3.69 -6.42
C SER A 169 47.86 3.55 -7.50
N ILE A 170 47.79 2.49 -8.30
CA ILE A 170 48.68 2.29 -9.44
C ILE A 170 48.03 2.95 -10.67
N PRO A 171 48.63 4.01 -11.27
CA PRO A 171 48.05 4.68 -12.43
C PRO A 171 47.97 3.73 -13.64
N SER A 172 46.77 3.59 -14.21
CA SER A 172 46.55 2.76 -15.40
C SER A 172 46.84 3.56 -16.68
N GLN A 173 47.87 3.15 -17.43
CA GLN A 173 47.92 3.42 -18.88
C GLN A 173 47.81 2.15 -19.73
N LYS A 174 48.01 0.95 -19.15
CA LYS A 174 47.93 -0.36 -19.86
C LYS A 174 47.48 -1.57 -19.00
N THR A 175 47.18 -1.41 -17.71
CA THR A 175 46.78 -2.51 -16.79
C THR A 175 45.49 -2.16 -16.05
N GLU A 176 44.74 -3.16 -15.58
CA GLU A 176 43.60 -2.93 -14.68
C GLU A 176 44.03 -2.12 -13.44
N PRO A 177 43.19 -1.19 -12.92
CA PRO A 177 43.50 -0.44 -11.71
C PRO A 177 43.76 -1.39 -10.54
N ALA A 178 44.83 -1.12 -9.81
CA ALA A 178 45.26 -1.92 -8.66
C ALA A 178 45.83 -1.00 -7.58
N TYR A 179 45.77 -1.46 -6.33
CA TYR A 179 46.24 -0.75 -5.16
C TYR A 179 47.42 -1.49 -4.54
N ILE A 180 48.40 -0.74 -4.04
CA ILE A 180 49.46 -1.26 -3.16
C ILE A 180 49.15 -0.76 -1.76
N CYS A 181 48.74 -1.69 -0.90
CA CYS A 181 48.46 -1.44 0.49
C CYS A 181 49.67 -1.81 1.34
N THR A 182 50.28 -0.81 1.98
CA THR A 182 51.29 -1.02 3.01
C THR A 182 50.60 -1.37 4.32
N VAL A 183 50.95 -2.51 4.90
CA VAL A 183 50.37 -3.02 6.14
C VAL A 183 51.44 -3.34 7.17
N TYR A 184 51.09 -3.20 8.44
CA TYR A 184 51.94 -3.52 9.58
C TYR A 184 51.36 -4.69 10.37
N ASP A 185 52.14 -5.76 10.48
CA ASP A 185 51.79 -6.93 11.30
C ASP A 185 52.29 -6.72 12.73
N HIS A 186 51.36 -6.52 13.66
CA HIS A 186 51.64 -6.27 15.06
C HIS A 186 52.20 -7.50 15.80
N ILE A 187 52.11 -8.70 15.23
CA ILE A 187 52.68 -9.94 15.79
C ILE A 187 54.14 -10.06 15.38
N THR A 188 54.43 -9.99 14.08
CA THR A 188 55.80 -10.14 13.56
C THR A 188 56.62 -8.86 13.65
N LYS A 189 55.97 -7.72 13.91
CA LYS A 189 56.55 -6.37 13.92
C LYS A 189 57.17 -5.96 12.58
N GLN A 190 56.67 -6.54 11.48
CA GLN A 190 57.15 -6.27 10.13
C GLN A 190 56.11 -5.52 9.31
N GLU A 191 56.61 -4.61 8.47
CA GLU A 191 55.84 -3.98 7.41
C GLU A 191 55.97 -4.83 6.13
N PHE A 192 54.85 -5.04 5.44
CA PHE A 192 54.85 -5.65 4.12
C PHE A 192 53.78 -5.02 3.23
N LYS A 193 53.82 -5.33 1.94
CA LYS A 193 52.91 -4.75 0.94
C LYS A 193 51.97 -5.81 0.39
N ILE A 194 50.72 -5.43 0.21
CA ILE A 194 49.66 -6.21 -0.44
C ILE A 194 49.26 -5.50 -1.73
N ARG A 195 49.35 -6.18 -2.87
CA ARG A 195 48.77 -5.70 -4.13
C ARG A 195 47.37 -6.27 -4.31
N THR A 196 46.40 -5.41 -4.58
CA THR A 196 44.99 -5.81 -4.78
C THR A 196 44.30 -5.10 -5.93
N LYS A 197 43.35 -5.77 -6.58
CA LYS A 197 42.49 -5.16 -7.61
C LYS A 197 41.33 -4.40 -6.97
N TYR A 198 40.63 -5.06 -6.04
CA TYR A 198 39.52 -4.45 -5.30
C TYR A 198 39.93 -4.18 -3.86
N LEU A 199 39.60 -2.97 -3.37
CA LEU A 199 39.81 -2.56 -1.99
C LEU A 199 38.48 -2.21 -1.33
N PHE A 200 38.18 -2.88 -0.22
CA PHE A 200 36.94 -2.68 0.53
C PHE A 200 37.25 -2.12 1.92
N GLY A 201 36.86 -0.88 2.17
CA GLY A 201 36.92 -0.22 3.46
C GLY A 201 35.74 -0.58 4.35
N ALA A 202 35.95 -1.58 5.21
CA ALA A 202 35.04 -2.01 6.28
C ALA A 202 35.69 -1.75 7.66
N ASP A 203 36.51 -0.70 7.74
CA ASP A 203 37.47 -0.35 8.79
C ASP A 203 36.88 0.57 9.88
N GLY A 204 35.55 0.72 9.87
CA GLY A 204 34.77 1.33 10.93
C GLY A 204 34.70 2.87 10.89
N ALA A 205 34.13 3.45 11.95
CA ALA A 205 33.79 4.88 12.02
C ALA A 205 34.97 5.86 11.90
N ARG A 206 36.21 5.40 11.99
CA ARG A 206 37.44 6.19 11.81
C ARG A 206 38.28 5.70 10.64
N SER A 207 37.60 5.24 9.58
CA SER A 207 38.17 4.68 8.36
C SER A 207 39.41 5.46 7.87
N PRO A 208 40.64 4.90 7.98
CA PRO A 208 41.80 5.43 7.26
C PRO A 208 41.58 5.46 5.74
N ILE A 209 40.89 4.47 5.17
CA ILE A 209 40.64 4.41 3.72
C ILE A 209 39.78 5.60 3.26
N ALA A 210 38.68 5.89 3.95
CA ALA A 210 37.81 6.99 3.61
C ALA A 210 38.54 8.35 3.66
N ARG A 211 39.42 8.54 4.65
CA ARG A 211 40.24 9.76 4.77
C ARG A 211 41.30 9.87 3.68
N GLN A 212 42.01 8.78 3.40
CA GLN A 212 43.10 8.78 2.43
C GLN A 212 42.63 9.06 1.01
N PHE A 213 41.45 8.55 0.64
CA PHE A 213 40.84 8.77 -0.67
C PHE A 213 39.83 9.93 -0.68
N ASP A 214 39.83 10.77 0.35
CA ASP A 214 39.02 12.00 0.44
C ASP A 214 37.52 11.80 0.14
N PHE A 215 36.94 10.75 0.73
CA PHE A 215 35.48 10.56 0.67
C PHE A 215 34.79 11.71 1.38
N GLN A 216 33.82 12.33 0.71
CA GLN A 216 33.02 13.42 1.26
C GLN A 216 31.90 12.85 2.13
N PHE A 217 31.60 13.53 3.24
CA PHE A 217 30.59 13.12 4.20
C PHE A 217 29.63 14.27 4.49
N LEU A 218 28.34 13.99 4.41
CA LEU A 218 27.29 14.82 4.99
C LEU A 218 27.32 14.57 6.49
N THR A 219 27.80 15.55 7.26
CA THR A 219 28.03 15.40 8.71
C THR A 219 27.42 16.57 9.46
N GLU A 220 26.62 16.25 10.47
CA GLU A 220 26.12 17.22 11.45
C GLU A 220 27.01 17.23 12.70
N SER A 221 26.75 18.18 13.61
CA SER A 221 27.51 18.31 14.85
C SER A 221 27.49 17.00 15.67
N PRO A 222 28.61 16.59 16.30
CA PRO A 222 28.65 15.37 17.11
C PRO A 222 27.60 15.37 18.22
N GLY A 223 26.89 14.26 18.37
CA GLY A 223 25.88 14.06 19.41
C GLY A 223 26.46 13.71 20.79
N PRO A 224 25.62 13.34 21.76
CA PRO A 224 26.05 13.06 23.12
C PRO A 224 27.00 11.86 23.20
N LYS A 225 27.86 11.86 24.23
CA LYS A 225 28.68 10.70 24.61
C LYS A 225 27.87 9.76 25.50
N ALA A 226 28.13 8.47 25.34
CA ALA A 226 27.53 7.42 26.14
C ALA A 226 28.60 6.42 26.56
N CYS A 227 28.34 5.67 27.63
CA CYS A 227 29.23 4.63 28.12
C CYS A 227 28.47 3.34 28.35
N ASN A 228 28.99 2.25 27.76
CA ASN A 228 28.51 0.90 28.00
C ASN A 228 29.32 0.29 29.13
N VAL A 229 28.65 -0.29 30.13
CA VAL A 229 29.25 -1.05 31.21
C VAL A 229 28.77 -2.49 31.10
N LEU A 230 29.66 -3.40 30.73
CA LEU A 230 29.41 -4.83 30.69
C LEU A 230 29.68 -5.43 32.07
N PHE A 231 28.72 -6.14 32.65
CA PHE A 231 28.84 -6.73 33.97
C PHE A 231 28.14 -8.10 34.06
N ARG A 232 28.49 -8.87 35.09
CA ARG A 232 27.79 -10.09 35.48
C ARG A 232 27.08 -9.90 36.82
N ALA A 233 25.84 -10.37 36.88
CA ALA A 233 25.02 -10.44 38.08
C ALA A 233 23.86 -11.41 37.79
N ASP A 234 23.51 -12.27 38.76
CA ASP A 234 22.33 -13.12 38.64
C ASP A 234 21.07 -12.31 38.98
N LEU A 235 20.36 -11.90 37.92
CA LEU A 235 19.09 -11.17 38.03
C LEU A 235 17.88 -12.08 37.74
N GLY A 236 18.08 -13.39 37.57
CA GLY A 236 17.02 -14.31 37.16
C GLY A 236 15.86 -14.36 38.14
N ARG A 237 16.15 -14.30 39.45
CA ARG A 237 15.13 -14.26 40.51
C ARG A 237 14.20 -13.03 40.45
N TYR A 238 14.63 -11.95 39.80
CA TYR A 238 13.87 -10.71 39.70
C TYR A 238 13.01 -10.60 38.43
N LEU A 239 13.29 -11.44 37.43
CA LEU A 239 12.71 -11.37 36.09
C LEU A 239 11.59 -12.39 35.92
N THR A 240 10.56 -12.22 36.74
CA THR A 240 9.26 -12.90 36.59
C THR A 240 8.64 -12.57 35.23
N GLU A 241 7.71 -13.40 34.76
CA GLU A 241 7.08 -13.26 33.43
C GLU A 241 6.58 -11.83 33.16
N GLY A 242 5.94 -11.20 34.15
CA GLY A 242 5.46 -9.82 34.04
C GLY A 242 6.55 -8.76 33.96
N ARG A 243 7.82 -9.06 34.28
CA ARG A 243 8.94 -8.10 34.29
C ARG A 243 9.94 -8.29 33.15
N ARG A 244 9.89 -9.41 32.44
CA ARG A 244 10.79 -9.71 31.32
C ARG A 244 10.63 -8.68 30.21
N CYS A 245 11.75 -8.13 29.76
CA CYS A 245 11.80 -7.11 28.73
C CYS A 245 13.21 -7.10 28.12
N GLY A 246 13.34 -6.63 26.89
CA GLY A 246 14.65 -6.48 26.23
C GLY A 246 15.48 -5.37 26.85
N LEU A 247 14.84 -4.19 27.03
CA LEU A 247 15.46 -3.00 27.58
C LEU A 247 14.69 -2.50 28.81
N HIS A 248 15.41 -2.30 29.90
CA HIS A 248 14.88 -1.77 31.15
C HIS A 248 15.41 -0.35 31.38
N TRP A 249 14.64 0.66 31.00
CA TRP A 249 14.97 2.07 31.24
C TRP A 249 14.67 2.45 32.68
N ILE A 250 15.67 2.98 33.38
CA ILE A 250 15.58 3.28 34.81
C ILE A 250 15.42 4.78 35.04
N ILE A 251 14.30 5.16 35.65
CA ILE A 251 13.85 6.54 35.85
C ILE A 251 14.05 6.93 37.32
N GLN A 252 15.08 7.74 37.57
CA GLN A 252 15.46 8.21 38.92
C GLN A 252 16.03 9.64 38.81
N PRO A 253 15.20 10.70 38.92
CA PRO A 253 15.66 12.09 38.86
C PRO A 253 16.52 12.54 40.06
N ASP A 254 16.38 11.88 41.22
CA ASP A 254 17.00 12.21 42.51
C ASP A 254 18.33 11.51 42.81
N ARG A 255 19.00 10.93 41.81
CA ARG A 255 20.22 10.16 42.07
C ARG A 255 21.28 10.96 42.80
N ALA A 256 21.66 10.47 43.98
CA ALA A 256 22.76 11.01 44.79
C ALA A 256 24.14 10.72 44.15
N LEU A 257 24.31 9.54 43.56
CA LEU A 257 25.49 9.14 42.80
C LEU A 257 25.20 9.25 41.30
N PHE A 258 25.99 10.05 40.59
CA PHE A 258 25.81 10.39 39.16
C PHE A 258 24.47 11.07 38.83
N PRO A 259 24.21 12.29 39.37
CA PRO A 259 22.99 13.03 39.10
C PRO A 259 22.82 13.35 37.60
N GLY A 260 21.60 13.22 37.09
CA GLY A 260 21.25 13.49 35.68
C GLY A 260 21.64 12.40 34.68
N VAL A 261 22.13 11.25 35.15
CA VAL A 261 22.41 10.10 34.27
C VAL A 261 21.14 9.35 33.90
N VAL A 262 20.90 9.20 32.61
CA VAL A 262 19.86 8.28 32.08
C VAL A 262 20.53 6.95 31.78
N ALA A 263 19.98 5.86 32.32
CA ALA A 263 20.54 4.52 32.12
C ALA A 263 19.47 3.49 31.77
N HIS A 264 19.84 2.51 30.96
CA HIS A 264 19.05 1.29 30.79
C HIS A 264 19.91 0.03 30.99
N LEU A 265 19.26 -1.03 31.47
CA LEU A 265 19.83 -2.36 31.63
C LEU A 265 19.29 -3.28 30.53
N ARG A 266 20.19 -4.08 29.95
CA ARG A 266 19.88 -5.03 28.90
C ARG A 266 20.57 -6.37 29.16
N ALA A 267 19.84 -7.46 29.03
CA ALA A 267 20.42 -8.81 29.10
C ALA A 267 21.25 -9.14 27.85
N VAL A 268 22.42 -9.73 28.04
CA VAL A 268 23.29 -10.28 27.00
C VAL A 268 23.18 -11.81 26.99
N ARG A 269 23.25 -12.39 28.19
CA ARG A 269 22.98 -13.82 28.44
C ARG A 269 21.95 -13.87 29.57
N PRO A 270 20.66 -14.02 29.25
CA PRO A 270 19.60 -14.13 30.23
C PRO A 270 19.95 -15.22 31.28
N TRP A 271 20.02 -14.92 32.57
CA TRP A 271 19.86 -13.62 33.23
C TRP A 271 21.11 -13.21 34.04
N ASN A 272 22.29 -13.58 33.54
CA ASN A 272 23.57 -13.56 34.26
C ASN A 272 24.57 -12.52 33.73
N GLU A 273 24.50 -12.14 32.44
CA GLU A 273 25.40 -11.15 31.83
C GLU A 273 24.57 -10.00 31.25
N TRP A 274 24.99 -8.77 31.54
CA TRP A 274 24.20 -7.56 31.33
C TRP A 274 25.06 -6.42 30.81
N VAL A 275 24.44 -5.53 30.04
CA VAL A 275 25.02 -4.23 29.68
C VAL A 275 24.15 -3.14 30.28
N MET A 276 24.78 -2.23 31.01
CA MET A 276 24.23 -0.92 31.35
C MET A 276 24.71 0.09 30.30
N VAL A 277 23.79 0.78 29.63
CA VAL A 277 24.13 1.93 28.78
C VAL A 277 23.72 3.20 29.50
N ALA A 278 24.66 4.11 29.69
CA ALA A 278 24.44 5.35 30.42
C ALA A 278 24.79 6.58 29.57
N PHE A 279 23.96 7.62 29.69
CA PHE A 279 24.14 8.92 29.08
C PHE A 279 24.34 9.97 30.18
N GLY A 280 25.39 10.78 30.07
CA GLY A 280 25.70 11.83 31.04
C GLY A 280 24.92 13.13 30.80
N PRO A 281 24.82 14.00 31.82
CA PRO A 281 24.19 15.30 31.68
C PRO A 281 24.93 16.15 30.63
N GLN A 282 24.16 16.95 29.87
CA GLN A 282 24.67 17.81 28.80
C GLN A 282 25.49 17.07 27.73
N GLY A 283 25.31 15.75 27.58
CA GLY A 283 26.00 14.93 26.56
C GLY A 283 27.44 14.55 26.90
N SER A 284 27.86 14.71 28.16
CA SER A 284 29.18 14.28 28.66
C SER A 284 29.28 12.76 28.85
N ASN A 285 30.51 12.23 28.96
CA ASN A 285 30.72 10.84 29.36
C ASN A 285 30.44 10.72 30.87
N PRO A 286 29.42 9.96 31.30
CA PRO A 286 29.03 9.90 32.71
C PRO A 286 30.08 9.24 33.61
N PHE A 287 31.01 8.47 33.05
CA PHE A 287 31.99 7.66 33.79
C PHE A 287 33.43 8.01 33.42
N GLU A 288 33.67 9.26 33.04
CA GLU A 288 35.01 9.74 32.74
C GLU A 288 35.94 9.55 33.94
N GLY A 289 37.10 8.90 33.73
CA GLY A 289 38.07 8.60 34.78
C GLY A 289 37.80 7.31 35.58
N LEU A 290 36.66 6.64 35.40
CA LEU A 290 36.34 5.38 36.09
C LEU A 290 36.89 4.16 35.36
N THR A 291 37.07 3.06 36.10
CA THR A 291 37.56 1.78 35.58
C THR A 291 36.64 0.63 36.00
N ALA A 292 36.90 -0.58 35.50
CA ALA A 292 36.15 -1.77 35.91
C ALA A 292 36.29 -2.10 37.41
N GLN A 293 37.27 -1.51 38.10
CA GLN A 293 37.53 -1.73 39.53
C GLN A 293 36.89 -0.66 40.43
N SER A 294 36.25 0.36 39.83
CA SER A 294 35.60 1.45 40.55
C SER A 294 34.36 0.93 41.28
N HIS A 295 34.36 0.98 42.61
CA HIS A 295 33.26 0.49 43.46
C HIS A 295 31.99 1.33 43.28
N GLU A 296 32.14 2.60 42.88
CA GLU A 296 31.05 3.53 42.58
C GLU A 296 30.11 3.01 41.49
N LEU A 297 30.64 2.23 40.53
CA LEU A 297 29.85 1.61 39.47
C LEU A 297 29.07 0.39 39.97
N ILE A 298 29.64 -0.37 40.91
CA ILE A 298 28.95 -1.49 41.56
C ILE A 298 27.77 -0.95 42.35
N ASP A 299 28.00 0.11 43.13
CA ASP A 299 26.94 0.77 43.88
C ASP A 299 25.87 1.34 42.96
N LEU A 300 26.23 1.96 41.83
CA LEU A 300 25.26 2.41 40.84
C LEU A 300 24.40 1.24 40.32
N ILE A 301 25.01 0.11 39.93
CA ILE A 301 24.26 -1.06 39.42
C ILE A 301 23.30 -1.60 40.49
N ARG A 302 23.74 -1.71 41.75
CA ARG A 302 22.89 -2.12 42.88
C ARG A 302 21.67 -1.22 43.04
N HIS A 303 21.85 0.10 42.94
CA HIS A 303 20.76 1.08 43.00
C HIS A 303 19.81 0.99 41.80
N LEU A 304 20.34 0.80 40.58
CA LEU A 304 19.52 0.63 39.38
C LEU A 304 18.68 -0.65 39.42
N VAL A 305 19.23 -1.72 40.01
CA VAL A 305 18.50 -2.96 40.24
C VAL A 305 17.48 -2.79 41.36
N GLY A 306 17.84 -2.07 42.43
CA GLY A 306 17.06 -1.93 43.66
C GLY A 306 17.43 -2.96 44.75
N ASP A 307 18.60 -3.59 44.65
CA ASP A 307 19.11 -4.57 45.61
C ASP A 307 20.54 -4.24 46.03
N GLY A 308 20.71 -3.72 47.24
CA GLY A 308 22.01 -3.37 47.80
C GLY A 308 22.92 -4.57 48.12
N SER A 309 22.36 -5.78 48.18
CA SER A 309 23.11 -7.01 48.47
C SER A 309 23.63 -7.73 47.22
N LEU A 310 23.31 -7.20 46.02
CA LEU A 310 23.63 -7.85 44.76
C LEU A 310 25.15 -7.98 44.56
N ASP A 311 25.57 -9.17 44.15
CA ASP A 311 26.94 -9.43 43.71
C ASP A 311 27.09 -9.00 42.23
N VAL A 312 28.09 -8.16 41.96
CA VAL A 312 28.28 -7.52 40.65
C VAL A 312 29.75 -7.57 40.27
N ASP A 313 30.03 -8.19 39.13
CA ASP A 313 31.36 -8.28 38.53
C ASP A 313 31.42 -7.43 37.25
N ILE A 314 32.11 -6.29 37.29
CA ILE A 314 32.24 -5.40 36.13
C ILE A 314 33.37 -5.91 35.24
N LEU A 315 33.00 -6.25 34.00
CA LEU A 315 33.95 -6.80 33.03
C LEU A 315 34.63 -5.72 32.20
N LYS A 316 33.88 -4.70 31.77
CA LYS A 316 34.41 -3.67 30.86
C LYS A 316 33.58 -2.40 30.82
N LEU A 317 34.26 -1.27 30.63
CA LEU A 317 33.67 0.01 30.22
C LEU A 317 34.06 0.33 28.78
N ASP A 318 33.11 0.85 28.00
CA ASP A 318 33.34 1.24 26.60
C ASP A 318 32.58 2.54 26.29
N ALA A 319 33.32 3.64 26.20
CA ALA A 319 32.78 4.96 25.91
C ALA A 319 32.71 5.19 24.38
N TRP A 320 31.58 5.71 23.92
CA TRP A 320 31.33 5.99 22.50
C TRP A 320 30.59 7.31 22.32
N THR A 321 30.58 7.82 21.08
CA THR A 321 29.97 9.11 20.74
C THR A 321 28.96 8.92 19.63
N VAL A 322 27.76 9.46 19.81
CA VAL A 322 26.74 9.50 18.75
C VAL A 322 27.24 10.40 17.62
N ARG A 323 27.19 9.90 16.39
CA ARG A 323 27.52 10.67 15.19
C ARG A 323 26.33 10.67 14.24
N GLU A 324 26.19 11.74 13.48
CA GLU A 324 25.23 11.90 12.39
C GLU A 324 26.06 12.19 11.14
N SER A 325 26.50 11.13 10.45
CA SER A 325 27.46 11.25 9.35
C SER A 325 27.25 10.14 8.33
N VAL A 326 27.11 10.51 7.05
CA VAL A 326 26.98 9.57 5.93
C VAL A 326 27.85 10.02 4.76
N ALA A 327 28.53 9.09 4.10
CA ALA A 327 29.31 9.36 2.90
C ALA A 327 28.38 9.74 1.74
N GLU A 328 28.77 10.72 0.93
CA GLU A 328 28.02 11.14 -0.26
C GLU A 328 28.06 10.09 -1.38
N SER A 329 29.12 9.28 -1.41
CA SER A 329 29.29 8.14 -2.31
C SER A 329 29.93 7.00 -1.56
N TYR A 330 29.53 5.76 -1.86
CA TYR A 330 30.10 4.55 -1.25
C TYR A 330 31.14 3.89 -2.16
N SER A 331 31.44 4.47 -3.33
CA SER A 331 32.42 3.95 -4.28
C SER A 331 33.25 5.06 -4.95
N LYS A 332 34.53 4.79 -5.22
CA LYS A 332 35.46 5.66 -5.97
C LYS A 332 36.32 4.86 -6.95
N ASP A 333 37.18 5.57 -7.69
CA ASP A 333 38.26 5.00 -8.52
C ASP A 333 37.77 3.94 -9.51
N SER A 334 36.89 4.37 -10.43
CA SER A 334 36.25 3.49 -11.42
C SER A 334 35.58 2.27 -10.80
N GLN A 335 35.01 2.44 -9.60
CA GLN A 335 34.30 1.41 -8.86
C GLN A 335 35.17 0.20 -8.49
N THR A 336 36.40 0.45 -8.04
CA THR A 336 37.28 -0.61 -7.47
C THR A 336 37.61 -0.38 -5.99
N LEU A 337 37.25 0.79 -5.46
CA LEU A 337 37.32 1.15 -4.05
C LEU A 337 35.92 1.37 -3.49
N PHE A 338 35.59 0.69 -2.39
CA PHE A 338 34.26 0.73 -1.79
C PHE A 338 34.30 0.96 -0.27
N LEU A 339 33.33 1.70 0.27
CA LEU A 339 33.09 1.83 1.71
C LEU A 339 31.85 1.03 2.12
N LEU A 340 31.88 0.40 3.30
CA LEU A 340 30.77 -0.39 3.84
C LEU A 340 30.56 -0.13 5.34
N GLY A 341 29.31 -0.18 5.80
CA GLY A 341 28.94 -0.04 7.21
C GLY A 341 29.40 1.29 7.83
N ASP A 342 29.90 1.25 9.06
CA ASP A 342 30.38 2.42 9.82
C ASP A 342 31.44 3.29 9.10
N ALA A 343 32.15 2.73 8.12
CA ALA A 343 33.04 3.52 7.27
C ALA A 343 32.27 4.52 6.40
N ALA A 344 31.04 4.17 6.01
CA ALA A 344 30.16 4.90 5.12
C ALA A 344 28.98 5.60 5.83
N HIS A 345 28.40 5.03 6.90
CA HIS A 345 27.26 5.61 7.61
C HIS A 345 27.38 5.44 9.13
N ARG A 346 27.11 6.50 9.90
CA ARG A 346 27.33 6.57 11.35
C ARG A 346 26.13 7.23 11.99
N HIS A 347 25.51 6.53 12.93
CA HIS A 347 24.24 6.89 13.54
C HIS A 347 24.14 6.36 14.98
N PRO A 348 23.21 6.87 15.80
CA PRO A 348 22.92 6.29 17.12
C PRO A 348 22.35 4.87 17.00
N PRO A 349 22.36 4.09 18.10
CA PRO A 349 21.87 2.70 18.11
C PRO A 349 20.34 2.56 18.07
N THR A 350 19.59 3.66 17.96
CA THR A 350 18.13 3.67 17.82
C THR A 350 17.70 2.80 16.63
N PHE A 351 16.54 2.15 16.75
CA PHE A 351 16.02 1.10 15.83
C PHE A 351 16.86 -0.19 15.75
N GLY A 352 18.10 -0.21 16.23
CA GLY A 352 18.97 -1.39 16.18
C GLY A 352 19.44 -1.80 14.78
N LEU A 353 19.38 -0.91 13.78
CA LEU A 353 19.58 -1.29 12.38
C LEU A 353 21.03 -1.30 11.87
N GLY A 354 22.00 -0.77 12.62
CA GLY A 354 23.38 -0.56 12.12
C GLY A 354 24.04 -1.82 11.55
N SER A 355 24.22 -2.87 12.37
CA SER A 355 24.81 -4.14 11.92
C SER A 355 23.98 -4.84 10.85
N ASN A 356 22.66 -4.66 10.86
CA ASN A 356 21.77 -5.23 9.85
C ASN A 356 21.98 -4.57 8.49
N THR A 357 22.17 -3.25 8.45
CA THR A 357 22.47 -2.50 7.23
C THR A 357 23.86 -2.85 6.72
N CYS A 358 24.85 -3.06 7.59
CA CYS A 358 26.18 -3.54 7.21
C CYS A 358 26.13 -4.88 6.43
N ILE A 359 25.30 -5.83 6.88
CA ILE A 359 25.12 -7.13 6.21
C ILE A 359 24.43 -6.93 4.85
N GLN A 360 23.43 -6.06 4.77
CA GLN A 360 22.72 -5.77 3.52
C GLN A 360 23.58 -5.01 2.49
N ASP A 361 24.47 -4.12 2.94
CA ASP A 361 25.47 -3.46 2.08
C ASP A 361 26.39 -4.50 1.44
N ALA A 362 26.90 -5.42 2.26
CA ALA A 362 27.74 -6.52 1.82
C ALA A 362 27.01 -7.45 0.84
N TYR A 363 25.75 -7.80 1.13
CA TYR A 363 24.93 -8.66 0.27
C TYR A 363 24.65 -8.01 -1.09
N ASN A 364 24.37 -6.69 -1.11
CA ASN A 364 24.17 -5.94 -2.36
C ASN A 364 25.44 -5.92 -3.23
N LEU A 365 26.61 -5.74 -2.62
CA LEU A 365 27.88 -5.57 -3.34
C LEU A 365 28.47 -6.89 -3.84
N ALA A 366 28.40 -7.96 -3.05
CA ALA A 366 29.16 -9.19 -3.28
C ALA A 366 28.87 -9.85 -4.64
N TRP A 367 27.59 -10.02 -5.00
CA TRP A 367 27.22 -10.66 -6.28
C TRP A 367 27.62 -9.80 -7.49
N LYS A 368 27.58 -8.46 -7.35
CA LYS A 368 27.98 -7.52 -8.40
C LYS A 368 29.48 -7.64 -8.67
N VAL A 369 30.29 -7.65 -7.61
CA VAL A 369 31.74 -7.88 -7.70
C VAL A 369 32.03 -9.26 -8.29
N ALA A 370 31.29 -10.29 -7.91
CA ALA A 370 31.44 -11.63 -8.47
C ALA A 370 31.16 -11.67 -9.98
N TYR A 371 30.08 -11.03 -10.44
CA TYR A 371 29.71 -11.03 -11.86
C TYR A 371 30.73 -10.26 -12.70
N VAL A 372 31.19 -9.10 -12.23
CA VAL A 372 32.23 -8.33 -12.92
C VAL A 372 33.57 -9.08 -12.92
N SER A 373 33.96 -9.69 -11.80
CA SER A 373 35.22 -10.44 -11.70
C SER A 373 35.23 -11.70 -12.56
N LYS A 374 34.06 -12.32 -12.79
CA LYS A 374 33.89 -13.48 -13.68
C LYS A 374 33.68 -13.10 -15.14
N GLY A 375 33.66 -11.80 -15.48
CA GLY A 375 33.40 -11.32 -16.84
C GLY A 375 31.95 -11.47 -17.32
N LEU A 376 31.01 -11.75 -16.41
CA LEU A 376 29.57 -11.88 -16.71
C LEU A 376 28.87 -10.51 -16.85
N ALA A 377 29.47 -9.46 -16.28
CA ALA A 377 28.95 -8.09 -16.37
C ALA A 377 30.09 -7.10 -16.57
N GLY A 378 29.80 -5.97 -17.22
CA GLY A 378 30.74 -4.85 -17.33
C GLY A 378 30.90 -4.08 -16.01
N PRO A 379 31.96 -3.26 -15.86
CA PRO A 379 32.24 -2.52 -14.62
C PRO A 379 31.12 -1.54 -14.23
N GLY A 380 30.31 -1.09 -15.19
CA GLY A 380 29.15 -0.24 -14.94
C GLY A 380 28.10 -0.85 -13.99
N LEU A 381 28.08 -2.17 -13.78
CA LEU A 381 27.23 -2.79 -12.76
C LEU A 381 27.62 -2.33 -11.35
N LEU A 382 28.91 -2.11 -11.08
CA LEU A 382 29.40 -1.76 -9.75
C LEU A 382 28.99 -0.35 -9.31
N SER A 383 28.69 0.56 -10.26
CA SER A 383 28.21 1.90 -9.91
C SER A 383 26.83 1.88 -9.24
N SER A 384 26.05 0.82 -9.46
CA SER A 384 24.74 0.66 -8.83
C SER A 384 24.84 0.52 -7.31
N TYR A 385 25.96 0.04 -6.75
CA TYR A 385 26.11 -0.11 -5.30
C TYR A 385 25.91 1.21 -4.56
N SER A 386 26.60 2.28 -4.98
CA SER A 386 26.43 3.59 -4.34
C SER A 386 25.05 4.18 -4.62
N GLN A 387 24.50 4.00 -5.83
CA GLN A 387 23.17 4.50 -6.19
C GLN A 387 22.05 3.86 -5.36
N GLU A 388 22.23 2.60 -4.96
CA GLU A 388 21.23 1.83 -4.22
C GLU A 388 21.40 1.90 -2.70
N ARG A 389 22.65 1.85 -2.20
CA ARG A 389 22.94 1.71 -0.77
C ARG A 389 23.18 3.03 -0.06
N GLN A 390 23.68 4.06 -0.75
CA GLN A 390 23.90 5.36 -0.14
C GLN A 390 22.57 6.00 0.35
N PRO A 391 21.47 5.99 -0.42
CA PRO A 391 20.19 6.51 0.06
C PRO A 391 19.67 5.77 1.29
N VAL A 392 19.83 4.44 1.34
CA VAL A 392 19.42 3.61 2.49
C VAL A 392 20.21 3.98 3.74
N GLY A 393 21.53 4.15 3.62
CA GLY A 393 22.35 4.60 4.74
C GLY A 393 22.03 6.03 5.18
N ALA A 394 21.69 6.92 4.25
CA ALA A 394 21.29 8.29 4.55
C ALA A 394 19.94 8.35 5.30
N ASP A 395 18.94 7.58 4.86
CA ASP A 395 17.65 7.46 5.54
C ASP A 395 17.83 6.88 6.96
N LEU A 396 18.64 5.84 7.11
CA LEU A 396 18.96 5.26 8.42
C LEU A 396 19.60 6.30 9.36
N VAL A 397 20.59 7.05 8.87
CA VAL A 397 21.27 8.09 9.66
C VAL A 397 20.28 9.18 10.07
N ARG A 398 19.45 9.65 9.14
CA ARG A 398 18.44 10.68 9.40
C ARG A 398 17.42 10.21 10.43
N GLU A 399 16.78 9.06 10.20
CA GLU A 399 15.71 8.59 11.08
C GLU A 399 16.23 8.22 12.46
N SER A 400 17.39 7.55 12.56
CA SER A 400 18.00 7.20 13.86
C SER A 400 18.25 8.44 14.72
N ASN A 401 18.74 9.53 14.11
CA ASN A 401 18.96 10.79 14.80
C ASN A 401 17.66 11.56 15.09
N ASN A 402 16.66 11.48 14.21
CA ASN A 402 15.33 12.02 14.53
C ASN A 402 14.73 11.33 15.77
N GLN A 403 14.89 10.01 15.88
CA GLN A 403 14.35 9.25 17.00
C GLN A 403 15.06 9.56 18.32
N ILE A 404 16.39 9.72 18.33
CA ILE A 404 17.09 10.11 19.57
C ILE A 404 16.66 11.52 20.04
N ARG A 405 16.40 12.45 19.11
CA ARG A 405 15.86 13.77 19.42
C ARG A 405 14.46 13.66 20.06
N LYS A 406 13.55 12.88 19.47
CA LYS A 406 12.21 12.61 20.01
C LYS A 406 12.24 11.97 21.40
N ASN A 407 13.18 11.05 21.67
CA ASN A 407 13.33 10.41 22.97
C ASN A 407 13.60 11.41 24.12
N THR A 408 14.13 12.60 23.82
CA THR A 408 14.36 13.67 24.82
C THR A 408 13.07 14.10 25.50
N GLU A 409 11.96 14.14 24.76
CA GLU A 409 10.66 14.55 25.30
C GLU A 409 10.14 13.56 26.34
N LEU A 410 10.33 12.27 26.10
CA LEU A 410 9.97 11.22 27.07
C LEU A 410 10.74 11.41 28.39
N PHE A 411 12.04 11.67 28.31
CA PHE A 411 12.85 11.92 29.51
C PHE A 411 12.48 13.24 30.21
N ARG A 412 12.06 14.26 29.46
CA ARG A 412 11.52 15.51 30.01
C ARG A 412 10.25 15.27 30.82
N VAL A 413 9.31 14.48 30.31
CA VAL A 413 8.05 14.15 31.00
C VAL A 413 8.30 13.38 32.29
N PHE A 414 9.29 12.48 32.30
CA PHE A 414 9.74 11.77 33.50
C PHE A 414 10.55 12.63 34.49
N GLY A 415 10.80 13.90 34.18
CA GLY A 415 11.58 14.80 35.05
C GLY A 415 13.09 14.55 35.04
N MET A 416 13.60 13.68 34.16
CA MET A 416 15.03 13.33 34.07
C MET A 416 15.92 14.45 33.54
N MET A 417 15.31 15.49 32.93
CA MET A 417 16.02 16.64 32.36
C MET A 417 16.01 17.87 33.29
N ALA A 418 15.32 17.79 34.43
CA ALA A 418 15.23 18.87 35.42
C ALA A 418 16.24 18.64 36.57
N PRO A 419 16.60 19.68 37.35
CA PRO A 419 17.32 19.50 38.60
C PRO A 419 16.59 18.51 39.53
N SER A 420 17.33 17.73 40.32
CA SER A 420 16.80 16.57 41.05
C SER A 420 15.53 16.83 41.87
N ALA A 421 15.45 17.95 42.60
CA ALA A 421 14.27 18.29 43.40
C ALA A 421 13.02 18.54 42.52
N ASP A 422 13.18 19.30 41.44
CA ASP A 422 12.10 19.59 40.50
C ASP A 422 11.71 18.34 39.71
N GLY A 423 12.70 17.54 39.29
CA GLY A 423 12.49 16.28 38.58
C GLY A 423 11.69 15.28 39.39
N MET A 424 11.95 15.18 40.70
CA MET A 424 11.14 14.36 41.61
C MET A 424 9.72 14.85 41.78
N SER A 425 9.55 16.17 41.94
CA SER A 425 8.22 16.77 42.01
C SER A 425 7.43 16.43 40.75
N GLN A 426 8.05 16.60 39.58
CA GLN A 426 7.49 16.26 38.27
C GLN A 426 7.13 14.77 38.14
N LEU A 427 8.01 13.85 38.57
CA LEU A 427 7.74 12.42 38.52
C LEU A 427 6.57 12.05 39.44
N SER A 428 6.53 12.60 40.65
CA SER A 428 5.48 12.33 41.64
C SER A 428 4.08 12.77 41.19
N GLN A 429 3.99 13.79 40.32
CA GLN A 429 2.72 14.26 39.74
C GLN A 429 1.99 13.17 38.94
N LEU A 430 2.70 12.20 38.37
CA LEU A 430 2.08 11.10 37.61
C LEU A 430 1.06 10.31 38.44
N SER A 431 1.33 10.17 39.74
CA SER A 431 0.48 9.42 40.68
C SER A 431 -0.55 10.29 41.40
N GLN A 432 -0.57 11.61 41.14
CA GLN A 432 -1.50 12.54 41.78
C GLN A 432 -2.84 12.65 41.02
N ALA A 433 -3.92 12.72 41.78
CA ALA A 433 -5.28 12.93 41.26
C ALA A 433 -5.60 14.43 41.09
N THR A 434 -4.73 15.16 40.39
CA THR A 434 -4.86 16.61 40.12
C THR A 434 -4.97 16.88 38.61
N PRO A 435 -5.47 18.05 38.18
CA PRO A 435 -5.45 18.46 36.78
C PRO A 435 -4.03 18.40 36.17
N GLU A 436 -3.02 18.81 36.93
CA GLU A 436 -1.61 18.79 36.52
C GLU A 436 -1.11 17.34 36.34
N GLY A 437 -1.46 16.43 37.26
CA GLY A 437 -1.15 15.02 37.14
C GLY A 437 -1.83 14.37 35.93
N SER A 438 -3.06 14.77 35.62
CA SER A 438 -3.78 14.32 34.42
C SER A 438 -3.13 14.80 33.13
N ALA A 439 -2.72 16.07 33.08
CA ALA A 439 -1.97 16.63 31.95
C ALA A 439 -0.65 15.88 31.75
N ARG A 440 0.11 15.62 32.82
CA ARG A 440 1.40 14.92 32.72
C ARG A 440 1.27 13.46 32.27
N ARG A 441 0.22 12.74 32.71
CA ARG A 441 -0.09 11.39 32.18
C ARG A 441 -0.44 11.44 30.69
N THR A 442 -1.15 12.48 30.25
CA THR A 442 -1.45 12.70 28.82
C THR A 442 -0.18 12.92 28.02
N ASP A 443 0.73 13.77 28.52
CA ASP A 443 2.04 14.01 27.90
C ASP A 443 2.88 12.72 27.85
N LEU A 444 2.84 11.91 28.90
CA LEU A 444 3.55 10.62 28.94
C LEU A 444 3.01 9.67 27.87
N HIS A 445 1.70 9.54 27.75
CA HIS A 445 1.09 8.72 26.70
C HIS A 445 1.48 9.21 25.30
N ALA A 446 1.45 10.53 25.06
CA ALA A 446 1.86 11.10 23.78
C ALA A 446 3.34 10.82 23.46
N ALA A 447 4.23 10.96 24.46
CA ALA A 447 5.66 10.66 24.30
C ALA A 447 5.92 9.17 24.05
N LEU A 448 5.17 8.27 24.71
CA LEU A 448 5.24 6.83 24.48
C LEU A 448 4.76 6.46 23.06
N GLU A 449 3.67 7.07 22.57
CA GLU A 449 3.21 6.87 21.19
C GLU A 449 4.24 7.35 20.15
N GLN A 450 4.95 8.46 20.41
CA GLN A 450 6.05 8.86 19.53
C GLN A 450 7.22 7.87 19.57
N LYS A 451 7.53 7.31 20.74
CA LYS A 451 8.61 6.34 20.89
C LYS A 451 8.26 4.98 20.27
N LYS A 452 6.98 4.62 20.20
CA LYS A 452 6.47 3.40 19.59
C LYS A 452 6.96 3.19 18.14
N GLN A 453 7.14 4.27 17.37
CA GLN A 453 7.69 4.24 16.01
C GLN A 453 9.03 3.47 15.94
N GLU A 454 9.85 3.53 16.99
CA GLU A 454 11.12 2.79 17.10
C GLU A 454 10.92 1.27 17.06
N PHE A 455 9.85 0.79 17.70
CA PHE A 455 9.54 -0.62 17.92
C PHE A 455 8.61 -1.21 16.84
N GLU A 456 8.11 -0.38 15.93
CA GLU A 456 7.25 -0.76 14.80
C GLU A 456 7.87 -0.41 13.44
N SER A 457 9.17 -0.09 13.42
CA SER A 457 9.95 0.43 12.27
C SER A 457 10.19 -0.55 11.10
N LEU A 458 9.26 -1.47 10.82
CA LEU A 458 9.44 -2.51 9.79
C LEU A 458 9.60 -1.89 8.40
N GLY A 459 8.87 -0.80 8.14
CA GLY A 459 8.93 -0.03 6.91
C GLY A 459 10.33 0.51 6.62
N LEU A 460 11.02 1.08 7.62
CA LEU A 460 12.37 1.64 7.46
C LEU A 460 13.37 0.60 6.95
N ALA A 461 13.24 -0.66 7.38
CA ALA A 461 14.15 -1.74 7.00
C ALA A 461 13.70 -2.53 5.75
N TYR A 462 12.42 -2.42 5.35
CA TYR A 462 11.86 -3.12 4.18
C TYR A 462 11.78 -2.25 2.93
N ASN A 463 11.34 -0.99 3.05
CA ASN A 463 10.99 -0.08 1.95
C ASN A 463 12.23 0.47 1.21
N HIS A 464 13.29 -0.33 1.11
CA HIS A 464 14.43 -0.03 0.25
C HIS A 464 14.00 -0.15 -1.20
N TRP A 465 14.32 0.89 -1.95
CA TRP A 465 13.66 1.18 -3.20
C TRP A 465 14.72 1.59 -4.22
N TYR A 466 15.31 0.60 -4.86
CA TYR A 466 16.51 0.77 -5.67
C TYR A 466 16.24 1.47 -7.01
N VAL A 467 17.12 2.40 -7.36
CA VAL A 467 17.12 3.15 -8.61
C VAL A 467 18.54 3.15 -9.15
N SER A 468 18.79 2.36 -10.18
CA SER A 468 20.11 2.21 -10.80
C SER A 468 19.97 1.55 -12.18
N LYS A 469 21.08 1.45 -12.92
CA LYS A 469 21.12 0.66 -14.17
C LYS A 469 20.98 -0.86 -13.96
N ALA A 470 21.08 -1.33 -12.71
CA ALA A 470 20.81 -2.74 -12.38
C ALA A 470 19.31 -3.03 -12.20
N VAL A 471 18.46 -1.99 -12.23
CA VAL A 471 17.00 -2.10 -12.21
C VAL A 471 16.48 -1.69 -13.58
N TYR A 472 15.92 -2.65 -14.31
CA TYR A 472 15.36 -2.40 -15.64
C TYR A 472 13.93 -1.85 -15.52
N LEU A 473 13.67 -0.71 -16.15
CA LEU A 473 12.40 0.03 -16.06
C LEU A 473 11.76 0.33 -17.42
N ASP A 474 12.43 0.02 -18.54
CA ASP A 474 11.96 0.44 -19.87
C ASP A 474 10.63 -0.21 -20.28
N ASP A 475 10.30 -1.37 -19.69
CA ASP A 475 9.01 -2.06 -19.89
C ASP A 475 7.92 -1.60 -18.88
N GLU A 476 8.25 -0.69 -17.96
CA GLU A 476 7.31 -0.15 -16.97
C GLU A 476 6.63 1.11 -17.52
N TYR A 477 5.34 0.98 -17.86
CA TYR A 477 4.55 2.08 -18.43
C TYR A 477 4.08 3.10 -17.38
N GLY A 478 4.20 2.80 -16.09
CA GLY A 478 3.73 3.63 -14.98
C GLY A 478 4.87 4.06 -14.04
N PRO A 479 4.74 5.16 -13.27
CA PRO A 479 5.69 5.45 -12.21
C PRO A 479 5.59 4.38 -11.13
N ARG A 480 6.60 4.38 -10.29
CA ARG A 480 6.58 3.68 -9.02
C ARG A 480 5.32 4.04 -8.21
N PRO A 481 4.66 3.06 -7.56
CA PRO A 481 3.65 3.33 -6.55
C PRO A 481 4.16 4.27 -5.46
N VAL A 482 3.30 5.18 -4.98
CA VAL A 482 3.61 6.08 -3.86
C VAL A 482 3.54 5.29 -2.54
N LEU A 483 4.47 5.55 -1.63
CA LEU A 483 4.43 5.03 -0.26
C LEU A 483 3.20 5.60 0.46
N GLN A 484 2.36 4.72 1.00
CA GLN A 484 1.18 5.10 1.78
C GLN A 484 1.49 5.01 3.28
N GLY A 485 0.99 5.96 4.06
CA GLY A 485 1.22 6.02 5.50
C GLY A 485 2.62 6.47 5.90
N ASP A 486 3.04 6.12 7.11
CA ASP A 486 4.38 6.42 7.64
C ASP A 486 5.40 5.43 7.08
N PRO A 487 6.37 5.85 6.25
CA PRO A 487 7.33 4.95 5.60
C PRO A 487 8.28 4.25 6.57
N VAL A 488 8.39 4.72 7.82
CA VAL A 488 9.16 4.05 8.87
C VAL A 488 8.42 2.83 9.39
N VAL A 489 7.10 2.91 9.53
CA VAL A 489 6.27 1.88 10.18
C VAL A 489 5.58 0.97 9.16
N GLU A 490 5.00 1.55 8.13
CA GLU A 490 4.18 0.85 7.13
C GLU A 490 5.05 0.18 6.07
N VAL A 491 4.74 -1.08 5.77
CA VAL A 491 5.45 -1.88 4.77
C VAL A 491 4.69 -1.84 3.45
N GLN A 492 5.37 -1.46 2.37
CA GLN A 492 4.79 -1.50 1.03
C GLN A 492 5.29 -2.71 0.23
N ILE A 493 4.48 -3.77 0.21
CA ILE A 493 4.77 -4.96 -0.60
C ILE A 493 4.46 -4.65 -2.07
N SER A 494 5.49 -4.72 -2.91
CA SER A 494 5.37 -4.48 -4.35
C SER A 494 6.24 -5.44 -5.16
N THR A 495 5.81 -5.73 -6.38
CA THR A 495 6.61 -6.42 -7.41
C THR A 495 7.21 -5.45 -8.44
N TYR A 496 6.98 -4.14 -8.27
CA TYR A 496 7.56 -3.11 -9.14
C TYR A 496 9.10 -3.18 -9.10
N PRO A 497 9.81 -3.07 -10.24
CA PRO A 497 11.27 -3.22 -10.25
C PRO A 497 11.98 -2.28 -9.27
N GLY A 498 13.00 -2.80 -8.59
CA GLY A 498 13.71 -2.10 -7.52
C GLY A 498 13.10 -2.30 -6.12
N SER A 499 12.00 -3.04 -5.99
CA SER A 499 11.50 -3.56 -4.70
C SER A 499 12.25 -4.82 -4.27
N ARG A 500 12.23 -5.12 -2.96
CA ARG A 500 12.51 -6.49 -2.47
C ARG A 500 11.43 -7.47 -2.96
N LEU A 501 11.82 -8.68 -3.34
CA LEU A 501 10.89 -9.76 -3.72
C LEU A 501 9.87 -10.00 -2.59
N PRO A 502 8.55 -9.98 -2.87
CA PRO A 502 7.56 -10.30 -1.84
C PRO A 502 7.67 -11.74 -1.32
N HIS A 503 7.66 -11.90 0.00
CA HIS A 503 7.53 -13.20 0.64
C HIS A 503 6.15 -13.80 0.37
N ALA A 504 6.07 -15.06 -0.03
CA ALA A 504 4.87 -15.86 0.07
C ALA A 504 5.24 -17.31 0.39
N TRP A 505 4.49 -17.94 1.28
CA TRP A 505 4.57 -19.38 1.46
C TRP A 505 3.86 -20.11 0.32
N ILE A 506 4.61 -20.96 -0.38
CA ILE A 506 4.14 -21.82 -1.46
C ILE A 506 4.44 -23.28 -1.11
N ASP A 507 3.65 -24.21 -1.62
CA ASP A 507 3.79 -25.63 -1.33
C ASP A 507 4.48 -26.36 -2.47
N ARG A 508 5.19 -27.45 -2.16
CA ARG A 508 5.42 -28.50 -3.16
C ARG A 508 4.07 -29.17 -3.51
N PRO A 509 3.85 -29.65 -4.74
CA PRO A 509 2.59 -30.27 -5.17
C PRO A 509 2.06 -31.37 -4.23
N THR A 510 2.95 -32.09 -3.55
CA THR A 510 2.61 -33.16 -2.59
C THR A 510 2.24 -32.68 -1.18
N ARG A 511 2.28 -31.36 -0.91
CA ARG A 511 2.05 -30.74 0.41
C ARG A 511 3.03 -31.19 1.52
N LEU A 512 4.17 -31.77 1.15
CA LEU A 512 5.18 -32.27 2.11
C LEU A 512 6.24 -31.23 2.50
N GLY A 513 6.08 -29.97 2.11
CA GLY A 513 7.02 -28.90 2.49
C GLY A 513 6.61 -27.56 1.92
N MET A 514 6.34 -26.61 2.81
CA MET A 514 6.17 -25.20 2.46
C MET A 514 7.54 -24.56 2.27
N VAL A 515 7.65 -23.67 1.29
CA VAL A 515 8.87 -22.97 0.91
C VAL A 515 8.52 -21.49 0.74
N SER A 516 9.41 -20.59 1.16
CA SER A 516 9.22 -19.16 0.90
C SER A 516 9.61 -18.85 -0.55
N THR A 517 8.93 -17.91 -1.21
CA THR A 517 9.41 -17.35 -2.49
C THR A 517 10.85 -16.81 -2.39
N HIS A 518 11.29 -16.35 -1.21
CA HIS A 518 12.67 -15.94 -0.98
C HIS A 518 13.67 -17.10 -1.08
N ASP A 519 13.26 -18.33 -0.74
CA ASP A 519 14.12 -19.52 -0.80
C ASP A 519 14.36 -19.98 -2.25
N LEU A 520 13.52 -19.52 -3.19
CA LEU A 520 13.68 -19.79 -4.62
C LEU A 520 14.68 -18.83 -5.27
N ALA A 521 14.79 -17.61 -4.74
CA ALA A 521 15.69 -16.59 -5.25
C ALA A 521 17.04 -16.59 -4.52
N GLY A 522 18.03 -15.85 -5.04
CA GLY A 522 19.35 -15.73 -4.45
C GLY A 522 20.34 -16.79 -4.92
N LYS A 523 21.17 -17.30 -4.01
CA LYS A 523 22.21 -18.32 -4.27
C LYS A 523 23.20 -17.92 -5.39
N GLY A 524 23.50 -16.62 -5.49
CA GLY A 524 24.39 -16.07 -6.52
C GLY A 524 23.84 -16.12 -7.96
N SER A 525 22.54 -16.37 -8.13
CA SER A 525 21.90 -16.52 -9.44
C SER A 525 20.68 -15.59 -9.59
N PHE A 526 20.35 -15.23 -10.83
CA PHE A 526 19.07 -14.60 -11.12
C PHE A 526 17.94 -15.64 -11.00
N CYS A 527 16.75 -15.19 -10.60
CA CYS A 527 15.57 -16.03 -10.44
C CYS A 527 14.39 -15.45 -11.20
N LEU A 528 13.70 -16.29 -11.97
CA LEU A 528 12.49 -15.95 -12.70
C LEU A 528 11.33 -16.83 -12.20
N LEU A 529 10.31 -16.19 -11.62
CA LEU A 529 9.09 -16.88 -11.17
C LEU A 529 8.02 -16.79 -12.25
N VAL A 530 7.53 -17.95 -12.73
CA VAL A 530 6.59 -18.03 -13.85
C VAL A 530 5.27 -18.73 -13.49
N GLY A 531 4.23 -18.49 -14.26
CA GLY A 531 2.95 -19.19 -14.15
C GLY A 531 2.93 -20.55 -14.87
N VAL A 532 1.75 -21.18 -14.95
CA VAL A 532 1.54 -22.48 -15.61
C VAL A 532 1.88 -22.44 -17.11
N ASP A 533 1.69 -21.29 -17.75
CA ASP A 533 1.96 -21.00 -19.15
C ASP A 533 3.38 -20.43 -19.39
N GLY A 534 4.27 -20.52 -18.40
CA GLY A 534 5.63 -19.95 -18.44
C GLY A 534 6.64 -20.63 -19.35
N SER A 535 6.25 -21.49 -20.29
CA SER A 535 7.18 -22.27 -21.13
C SER A 535 8.04 -21.40 -22.03
N ALA A 536 7.48 -20.31 -22.59
CA ALA A 536 8.23 -19.34 -23.38
C ALA A 536 9.31 -18.64 -22.53
N TRP A 537 9.00 -18.32 -21.28
CA TRP A 537 9.95 -17.71 -20.34
C TRP A 537 11.07 -18.66 -19.95
N ARG A 538 10.79 -19.96 -19.77
CA ARG A 538 11.82 -20.97 -19.55
C ARG A 538 12.79 -21.05 -20.73
N SER A 539 12.25 -21.11 -21.94
CA SER A 539 13.05 -21.14 -23.18
C SER A 539 13.89 -19.87 -23.34
N ALA A 540 13.34 -18.70 -23.00
CA ALA A 540 14.05 -17.43 -23.05
C ALA A 540 15.18 -17.37 -22.01
N ALA A 541 14.92 -17.82 -20.78
CA ALA A 541 15.94 -17.87 -19.73
C ALA A 541 17.09 -18.82 -20.10
N GLU A 542 16.78 -20.01 -20.63
CA GLU A 542 17.78 -20.94 -21.15
C GLU A 542 18.63 -20.31 -22.26
N ALA A 543 17.99 -19.63 -23.23
CA ALA A 543 18.69 -18.96 -24.32
C ALA A 543 19.60 -17.82 -23.81
N VAL A 544 19.13 -17.01 -22.85
CA VAL A 544 19.92 -15.94 -22.24
C VAL A 544 21.09 -16.51 -21.44
N SER A 545 20.86 -17.53 -20.63
CA SER A 545 21.93 -18.20 -19.86
C SER A 545 22.97 -18.82 -20.78
N ALA A 546 22.55 -19.47 -21.88
CA ALA A 546 23.48 -20.02 -22.87
C ALA A 546 24.28 -18.94 -23.61
N ALA A 547 23.66 -17.80 -23.93
CA ALA A 547 24.30 -16.71 -24.66
C ALA A 547 25.25 -15.86 -23.81
N THR A 548 24.92 -15.66 -22.52
CA THR A 548 25.63 -14.72 -21.64
C THR A 548 26.47 -15.40 -20.56
N GLY A 549 26.23 -16.68 -20.27
CA GLY A 549 26.81 -17.37 -19.13
C GLY A 549 26.19 -16.96 -17.78
N ILE A 550 25.21 -16.04 -17.75
CA ILE A 550 24.54 -15.60 -16.53
C ILE A 550 23.54 -16.68 -16.08
N PRO A 551 23.64 -17.21 -14.86
CA PRO A 551 22.71 -18.22 -14.37
C PRO A 551 21.33 -17.61 -14.07
N VAL A 552 20.29 -18.11 -14.73
CA VAL A 552 18.89 -17.72 -14.52
C VAL A 552 18.08 -18.97 -14.15
N ASN A 553 17.75 -19.12 -12.86
CA ASN A 553 16.91 -20.21 -12.38
C ASN A 553 15.43 -19.86 -12.59
N VAL A 554 14.66 -20.76 -13.21
CA VAL A 554 13.23 -20.55 -13.47
C VAL A 554 12.39 -21.51 -12.65
N PHE A 555 11.41 -20.98 -11.91
CA PHE A 555 10.51 -21.78 -11.08
C PHE A 555 9.05 -21.48 -11.43
N GLY A 556 8.27 -22.53 -11.71
CA GLY A 556 6.85 -22.42 -11.98
C GLY A 556 6.04 -22.48 -10.69
N ILE A 557 5.07 -21.57 -10.56
CA ILE A 557 4.12 -21.54 -9.45
C ILE A 557 2.69 -21.67 -10.00
N GLY A 558 2.08 -22.83 -9.80
CA GLY A 558 0.71 -23.13 -10.20
C GLY A 558 0.42 -24.62 -10.34
N PRO A 559 -0.83 -25.03 -10.62
CA PRO A 559 -1.16 -26.42 -10.86
C PRO A 559 -0.28 -27.04 -11.96
N GLY A 560 0.33 -28.20 -11.67
CA GLY A 560 1.21 -28.90 -12.60
C GLY A 560 2.64 -28.36 -12.72
N GLN A 561 3.03 -27.39 -11.89
CA GLN A 561 4.40 -26.85 -11.81
C GLN A 561 5.18 -27.42 -10.61
N GLU A 562 6.44 -27.02 -10.44
CA GLU A 562 7.30 -27.45 -9.32
C GLU A 562 6.78 -26.98 -7.97
N TYR A 563 6.05 -25.86 -7.94
CA TYR A 563 5.40 -25.30 -6.76
C TYR A 563 3.94 -24.96 -7.03
N ILE A 564 3.13 -24.97 -5.98
CA ILE A 564 1.71 -24.62 -6.02
C ILE A 564 1.39 -23.57 -4.94
N ASP A 565 0.58 -22.58 -5.30
CA ASP A 565 0.14 -21.50 -4.42
C ASP A 565 -1.28 -21.79 -3.89
N VAL A 566 -1.42 -22.81 -3.05
CA VAL A 566 -2.72 -23.30 -2.57
C VAL A 566 -3.49 -22.22 -1.82
N TYR A 567 -2.78 -21.46 -0.99
CA TYR A 567 -3.35 -20.38 -0.18
C TYR A 567 -3.46 -19.05 -0.94
N ARG A 568 -3.10 -19.03 -2.22
CA ARG A 568 -3.13 -17.85 -3.10
C ARG A 568 -2.28 -16.67 -2.59
N ARG A 569 -1.31 -16.91 -1.69
CA ARG A 569 -0.49 -15.85 -1.09
C ARG A 569 0.46 -15.23 -2.10
N TRP A 570 0.99 -16.01 -3.04
CA TRP A 570 1.77 -15.46 -4.14
C TRP A 570 0.88 -14.71 -5.13
N HIS A 571 -0.30 -15.24 -5.43
CA HIS A 571 -1.31 -14.62 -6.29
C HIS A 571 -1.78 -13.26 -5.77
N GLU A 572 -1.92 -13.16 -4.46
CA GLU A 572 -2.28 -11.96 -3.74
C GLU A 572 -1.24 -10.82 -3.86
N LYS A 573 0.04 -11.16 -4.03
CA LYS A 573 1.15 -10.19 -3.99
C LYS A 573 1.69 -9.82 -5.37
N ARG A 574 1.47 -10.65 -6.39
CA ARG A 574 1.93 -10.42 -7.77
C ARG A 574 1.02 -9.49 -8.62
N GLY A 575 0.18 -8.68 -7.98
CA GLY A 575 -0.86 -7.88 -8.65
C GLY A 575 -1.99 -8.73 -9.26
N PRO A 576 -3.02 -8.12 -9.89
CA PRO A 576 -4.03 -8.85 -10.64
C PRO A 576 -3.45 -9.33 -11.97
N TRP A 577 -2.47 -10.24 -11.92
CA TRP A 577 -1.68 -10.71 -13.05
C TRP A 577 -2.55 -11.14 -14.24
N ILE A 578 -3.71 -11.74 -13.94
CA ILE A 578 -4.63 -12.24 -14.96
C ILE A 578 -5.25 -11.10 -15.77
N SER A 579 -5.42 -9.91 -15.19
CA SER A 579 -5.87 -8.71 -15.90
C SER A 579 -4.84 -8.22 -16.92
N CYS A 580 -3.56 -8.60 -16.81
CA CYS A 580 -2.56 -8.27 -17.83
C CYS A 580 -2.78 -9.06 -19.12
N TRP A 581 -3.34 -10.27 -19.02
CA TRP A 581 -3.46 -11.22 -20.13
C TRP A 581 -4.89 -11.38 -20.64
N THR A 582 -5.89 -11.18 -19.77
CA THR A 582 -7.29 -11.40 -20.11
C THR A 582 -8.24 -10.55 -19.29
N ASP A 583 -9.39 -10.23 -19.88
CA ASP A 583 -10.51 -9.55 -19.24
C ASP A 583 -11.61 -10.54 -18.80
N VAL A 584 -11.37 -11.86 -18.86
CA VAL A 584 -12.37 -12.90 -18.57
C VAL A 584 -12.96 -12.78 -17.17
N ILE A 585 -12.17 -12.43 -16.15
CA ILE A 585 -12.69 -12.21 -14.79
C ILE A 585 -13.59 -10.99 -14.73
N LEU A 586 -13.19 -9.90 -15.40
CA LEU A 586 -13.99 -8.69 -15.48
C LEU A 586 -15.32 -8.96 -16.21
N LYS A 587 -15.28 -9.73 -17.31
CA LYS A 587 -16.47 -10.20 -18.05
C LYS A 587 -17.36 -11.11 -17.20
N TYR A 588 -16.80 -12.04 -16.43
CA TYR A 588 -17.57 -12.87 -15.50
C TYR A 588 -18.35 -12.00 -14.50
N HIS A 589 -17.69 -11.01 -13.89
CA HIS A 589 -18.36 -10.11 -12.96
C HIS A 589 -19.37 -9.19 -13.65
N TRP A 590 -19.14 -8.80 -14.90
CA TRP A 590 -20.10 -8.08 -15.73
C TRP A 590 -21.37 -8.90 -16.01
N LEU A 591 -21.20 -10.16 -16.41
CA LEU A 591 -22.31 -11.10 -16.66
C LEU A 591 -23.08 -11.49 -15.40
N LYS A 592 -22.48 -11.36 -14.22
CA LYS A 592 -23.13 -11.58 -12.91
C LYS A 592 -23.76 -10.31 -12.32
N GLY A 593 -23.56 -9.15 -12.96
CA GLY A 593 -23.99 -7.85 -12.43
C GLY A 593 -23.25 -7.45 -11.14
N THR A 594 -22.00 -7.90 -10.99
CA THR A 594 -21.12 -7.63 -9.82
C THR A 594 -19.81 -6.91 -10.18
N ARG A 595 -19.71 -6.37 -11.40
CA ARG A 595 -18.50 -5.69 -11.91
C ARG A 595 -18.06 -4.56 -10.99
N ALA A 596 -18.98 -3.70 -10.57
CA ALA A 596 -18.66 -2.54 -9.77
C ALA A 596 -18.03 -2.93 -8.42
N GLN A 597 -18.62 -3.91 -7.73
CA GLN A 597 -18.10 -4.45 -6.48
C GLN A 597 -16.75 -5.14 -6.64
N TYR A 598 -16.53 -5.84 -7.75
CA TYR A 598 -15.24 -6.47 -8.04
C TYR A 598 -14.13 -5.42 -8.21
N VAL A 599 -14.37 -4.41 -9.04
CA VAL A 599 -13.39 -3.34 -9.28
C VAL A 599 -13.15 -2.52 -8.01
N HIS A 600 -14.18 -2.30 -7.19
CA HIS A 600 -14.04 -1.63 -5.89
C HIS A 600 -13.08 -2.39 -4.95
N ARG A 601 -13.20 -3.72 -4.86
CA ARG A 601 -12.26 -4.55 -4.08
C ARG A 601 -10.83 -4.50 -4.63
N LEU A 602 -10.65 -4.29 -5.94
CA LEU A 602 -9.33 -4.07 -6.52
C LEU A 602 -8.75 -2.72 -6.06
N HIS A 603 -9.54 -1.66 -6.07
CA HIS A 603 -9.10 -0.34 -5.58
C HIS A 603 -8.73 -0.36 -4.09
N GLN A 604 -9.55 -1.01 -3.25
CA GLN A 604 -9.24 -1.21 -1.82
C GLN A 604 -7.90 -1.92 -1.59
N ARG A 605 -7.44 -2.72 -2.56
CA ARG A 605 -6.24 -3.55 -2.45
C ARG A 605 -5.01 -2.94 -3.11
N TYR A 606 -5.17 -2.34 -4.28
CA TYR A 606 -4.08 -1.93 -5.16
C TYR A 606 -3.97 -0.40 -5.31
N GLY A 607 -4.90 0.35 -4.73
CA GLY A 607 -4.88 1.81 -4.72
C GLY A 607 -5.71 2.45 -5.85
N PRO A 608 -5.46 3.74 -6.16
CA PRO A 608 -6.36 4.55 -6.97
C PRO A 608 -6.36 4.24 -8.47
N VAL A 609 -5.42 3.42 -8.96
CA VAL A 609 -5.30 3.03 -10.37
C VAL A 609 -5.14 1.53 -10.44
N VAL A 610 -6.06 0.83 -11.11
CA VAL A 610 -6.04 -0.63 -11.20
C VAL A 610 -6.24 -1.11 -12.62
N ARG A 611 -5.37 -2.00 -13.11
CA ARG A 611 -5.56 -2.67 -14.40
C ARG A 611 -6.63 -3.76 -14.26
N VAL A 612 -7.72 -3.62 -15.01
CA VAL A 612 -8.89 -4.52 -14.96
C VAL A 612 -9.00 -5.42 -16.20
N GLY A 613 -8.26 -5.09 -17.26
CA GLY A 613 -8.06 -5.93 -18.44
C GLY A 613 -6.81 -5.50 -19.23
N PRO A 614 -6.44 -6.23 -20.29
CA PRO A 614 -5.17 -5.99 -21.01
C PRO A 614 -5.05 -4.57 -21.58
N HIS A 615 -6.19 -3.99 -21.95
CA HIS A 615 -6.31 -2.63 -22.50
C HIS A 615 -7.31 -1.78 -21.71
N GLU A 616 -7.58 -2.13 -20.44
CA GLU A 616 -8.52 -1.40 -19.59
C GLU A 616 -7.96 -1.15 -18.18
N VAL A 617 -8.03 0.12 -17.75
CA VAL A 617 -7.64 0.58 -16.42
C VAL A 617 -8.83 1.29 -15.77
N ASP A 618 -9.12 0.99 -14.50
CA ASP A 618 -10.09 1.75 -13.69
C ASP A 618 -9.36 2.73 -12.76
N ILE A 619 -9.92 3.92 -12.60
CA ILE A 619 -9.31 5.06 -11.91
C ILE A 619 -10.29 5.62 -10.89
N SER A 620 -9.84 5.73 -9.64
CA SER A 620 -10.57 6.33 -8.52
C SER A 620 -9.91 7.60 -7.97
N ASP A 621 -8.93 8.17 -8.66
CA ASP A 621 -8.34 9.47 -8.31
C ASP A 621 -9.20 10.65 -8.81
N MET A 622 -9.48 11.62 -7.94
CA MET A 622 -10.42 12.70 -8.26
C MET A 622 -9.91 13.70 -9.29
N THR A 623 -8.60 13.93 -9.35
CA THR A 623 -7.99 14.83 -10.33
C THR A 623 -8.10 14.21 -11.72
N ALA A 624 -7.73 12.94 -11.85
CA ALA A 624 -7.83 12.17 -13.08
C ALA A 624 -9.29 12.01 -13.54
N VAL A 625 -10.23 11.73 -12.63
CA VAL A 625 -11.67 11.65 -12.97
C VAL A 625 -12.16 12.97 -13.57
N LYS A 626 -11.80 14.11 -12.97
CA LYS A 626 -12.17 15.44 -13.49
C LYS A 626 -11.58 15.67 -14.89
N GLU A 627 -10.35 15.22 -15.15
CA GLU A 627 -9.72 15.30 -16.47
C GLU A 627 -10.43 14.43 -17.52
N ILE A 628 -10.64 13.14 -17.21
CA ILE A 628 -11.24 12.15 -18.11
C ILE A 628 -12.63 12.57 -18.62
N HIS A 629 -13.39 13.32 -17.81
CA HIS A 629 -14.74 13.79 -18.17
C HIS A 629 -14.78 15.20 -18.79
N ARG A 630 -13.64 15.88 -18.99
CA ARG A 630 -13.55 17.15 -19.73
C ARG A 630 -13.59 16.92 -21.25
N VAL A 631 -14.24 17.83 -22.00
CA VAL A 631 -14.32 17.76 -23.48
C VAL A 631 -12.99 18.08 -24.13
N LYS A 632 -12.28 19.09 -23.58
CA LYS A 632 -11.17 19.77 -24.25
C LYS A 632 -9.98 18.85 -24.50
N ASP A 633 -9.85 17.79 -23.69
CA ASP A 633 -8.64 16.98 -23.63
C ASP A 633 -8.68 15.74 -24.54
N GLY A 634 -9.81 15.47 -25.21
CA GLY A 634 -9.90 14.48 -26.29
C GLY A 634 -10.37 13.08 -25.89
N TYR A 635 -10.79 12.86 -24.64
CA TYR A 635 -11.31 11.57 -24.17
C TYR A 635 -12.66 11.23 -24.81
N ARG A 636 -12.68 10.25 -25.72
CA ARG A 636 -13.90 9.80 -26.42
C ARG A 636 -14.60 8.69 -25.64
N LYS A 637 -15.89 8.46 -25.90
CA LYS A 637 -16.57 7.26 -25.37
C LYS A 637 -15.90 6.01 -25.98
N ALA A 638 -15.84 4.92 -25.22
CA ALA A 638 -15.33 3.65 -25.73
C ALA A 638 -16.38 2.93 -26.61
N PRO A 639 -15.97 2.03 -27.54
CA PRO A 639 -16.88 1.21 -28.34
C PRO A 639 -17.92 0.41 -27.53
N PHE A 640 -17.64 0.19 -26.25
CA PHE A 640 -18.57 -0.37 -25.26
C PHE A 640 -20.01 0.17 -25.40
N TYR A 641 -20.20 1.48 -25.58
CA TYR A 641 -21.55 2.07 -25.65
C TYR A 641 -22.34 1.65 -26.90
N GLN A 642 -21.67 1.52 -28.05
CA GLN A 642 -22.29 1.02 -29.29
C GLN A 642 -22.60 -0.48 -29.19
N ASN A 643 -21.77 -1.26 -28.49
CA ASN A 643 -22.05 -2.67 -28.24
C ASN A 643 -23.22 -2.85 -27.24
N LEU A 644 -23.34 -1.94 -26.27
CA LEU A 644 -24.42 -1.94 -25.31
C LEU A 644 -25.76 -1.58 -25.98
N VAL A 645 -25.78 -0.65 -26.93
CA VAL A 645 -26.98 -0.27 -27.70
C VAL A 645 -26.63 -0.24 -29.21
N PRO A 646 -26.73 -1.38 -29.92
CA PRO A 646 -26.36 -1.47 -31.33
C PRO A 646 -27.50 -1.08 -32.27
N ASN A 647 -27.16 -0.84 -33.54
CA ASN A 647 -28.07 -0.57 -34.67
C ASN A 647 -28.84 0.77 -34.61
N THR A 648 -28.54 1.64 -33.66
CA THR A 648 -29.03 3.02 -33.62
C THR A 648 -27.88 3.94 -33.17
N ASN A 649 -27.91 5.22 -33.55
CA ASN A 649 -26.95 6.23 -33.09
C ASN A 649 -27.72 7.35 -32.40
N ASN A 650 -27.40 7.63 -31.15
CA ASN A 650 -28.05 8.64 -30.31
C ASN A 650 -27.06 9.26 -29.31
N LEU A 651 -27.53 10.25 -28.54
CA LEU A 651 -26.71 11.00 -27.59
C LEU A 651 -25.99 10.10 -26.55
N PHE A 652 -26.61 8.97 -26.18
CA PHE A 652 -26.05 8.03 -25.21
C PHE A 652 -24.90 7.19 -25.79
N ASN A 653 -25.02 6.68 -27.02
CA ASN A 653 -24.06 5.71 -27.56
C ASN A 653 -23.08 6.24 -28.62
N THR A 654 -23.30 7.45 -29.13
CA THR A 654 -22.43 8.06 -30.14
C THR A 654 -20.99 8.21 -29.67
N LEU A 655 -20.04 7.88 -30.55
CA LEU A 655 -18.61 8.11 -30.35
C LEU A 655 -18.14 9.42 -31.01
N ASP A 656 -18.99 10.02 -31.85
CA ASP A 656 -18.72 11.25 -32.58
C ASP A 656 -18.99 12.47 -31.70
N VAL A 657 -17.97 13.30 -31.53
CA VAL A 657 -18.00 14.49 -30.68
C VAL A 657 -18.87 15.60 -31.28
N GLU A 658 -18.88 15.76 -32.60
CA GLU A 658 -19.68 16.77 -33.29
C GLU A 658 -21.16 16.36 -33.29
N PHE A 659 -21.45 15.10 -33.59
CA PHE A 659 -22.81 14.54 -33.48
C PHE A 659 -23.36 14.75 -32.06
N HIS A 660 -22.58 14.37 -31.03
CA HIS A 660 -22.97 14.59 -29.63
C HIS A 660 -23.20 16.07 -29.32
N ARG A 661 -22.32 16.97 -29.78
CA ARG A 661 -22.45 18.41 -29.53
C ARG A 661 -23.71 18.97 -30.19
N HIS A 662 -23.98 18.60 -31.44
CA HIS A 662 -25.16 19.01 -32.18
C HIS A 662 -26.45 18.54 -31.50
N HIS A 663 -26.57 17.24 -31.23
CA HIS A 663 -27.74 16.64 -30.56
C HIS A 663 -27.95 17.24 -29.18
N ARG A 664 -26.89 17.35 -28.36
CA ARG A 664 -27.00 17.91 -27.01
C ARG A 664 -27.47 19.36 -27.02
N ARG A 665 -27.03 20.17 -27.98
CA ARG A 665 -27.47 21.57 -28.11
C ARG A 665 -28.98 21.66 -28.33
N LEU A 666 -29.52 20.81 -29.21
CA LEU A 666 -30.94 20.81 -29.55
C LEU A 666 -31.81 20.23 -28.41
N LEU A 667 -31.32 19.19 -27.75
CA LEU A 667 -32.07 18.43 -26.74
C LEU A 667 -31.99 19.02 -25.31
N SER A 668 -31.03 19.89 -25.01
CA SER A 668 -30.85 20.41 -23.63
C SER A 668 -31.89 21.45 -23.22
N SER A 669 -32.40 22.26 -24.17
CA SER A 669 -33.35 23.34 -23.83
C SER A 669 -34.64 22.79 -23.21
N PRO A 670 -35.34 21.78 -23.78
CA PRO A 670 -36.57 21.23 -23.22
C PRO A 670 -36.40 20.57 -21.83
N LEU A 671 -35.18 20.08 -21.53
CA LEU A 671 -34.83 19.45 -20.26
C LEU A 671 -34.17 20.41 -19.25
N SER A 672 -34.16 21.71 -19.55
CA SER A 672 -33.69 22.72 -18.62
C SER A 672 -34.69 22.93 -17.48
N GLU A 673 -34.19 23.31 -16.32
CA GLU A 673 -35.00 23.54 -15.12
C GLU A 673 -36.14 24.53 -15.34
N SER A 674 -35.93 25.58 -16.14
CA SER A 674 -36.97 26.55 -16.47
C SER A 674 -38.06 25.99 -17.37
N SER A 675 -37.71 25.11 -18.30
CA SER A 675 -38.69 24.49 -19.22
C SER A 675 -39.54 23.43 -18.54
N LEU A 676 -38.94 22.69 -17.59
CA LEU A 676 -39.61 21.60 -16.89
C LEU A 676 -40.72 22.06 -15.93
N LYS A 677 -40.75 23.35 -15.54
CA LYS A 677 -41.87 23.92 -14.74
C LYS A 677 -43.23 23.72 -15.41
N SER A 678 -43.28 23.76 -16.73
CA SER A 678 -44.53 23.62 -17.49
C SER A 678 -45.10 22.20 -17.48
N VAL A 679 -44.26 21.19 -17.23
CA VAL A 679 -44.66 19.77 -17.23
C VAL A 679 -44.79 19.18 -15.83
N GLU A 680 -44.43 19.94 -14.80
CA GLU A 680 -44.53 19.55 -13.39
C GLU A 680 -45.94 19.08 -13.01
N PRO A 681 -47.05 19.73 -13.38
CA PRO A 681 -48.40 19.25 -13.05
C PRO A 681 -48.68 17.85 -13.60
N THR A 682 -48.18 17.55 -14.81
CA THR A 682 -48.31 16.22 -15.42
C THR A 682 -47.53 15.17 -14.63
N VAL A 683 -46.30 15.48 -14.22
CA VAL A 683 -45.49 14.59 -13.37
C VAL A 683 -46.23 14.31 -12.05
N ASP A 684 -46.76 15.36 -11.43
CA ASP A 684 -47.45 15.29 -10.15
C ASP A 684 -48.73 14.42 -10.20
N ASP A 685 -49.51 14.52 -11.28
CA ASP A 685 -50.69 13.69 -11.50
C ASP A 685 -50.35 12.20 -11.65
N TYR A 686 -49.25 11.86 -12.33
CA TYR A 686 -48.76 10.49 -12.42
C TYR A 686 -48.28 9.97 -11.06
N VAL A 687 -47.57 10.79 -10.28
CA VAL A 687 -47.17 10.46 -8.92
C VAL A 687 -48.39 10.14 -8.05
N LYS A 688 -49.41 11.01 -8.04
CA LYS A 688 -50.66 10.80 -7.30
C LYS A 688 -51.36 9.51 -7.74
N THR A 689 -51.42 9.26 -9.04
CA THR A 689 -52.01 8.03 -9.61
C THR A 689 -51.26 6.77 -9.18
N ALA A 690 -49.92 6.83 -9.11
CA ALA A 690 -49.10 5.72 -8.65
C ALA A 690 -49.36 5.41 -7.18
N ILE A 691 -49.42 6.44 -6.33
CA ILE A 691 -49.72 6.30 -4.90
C ILE A 691 -51.12 5.75 -4.69
N ALA A 692 -52.13 6.23 -5.43
CA ALA A 692 -53.48 5.69 -5.36
C ALA A 692 -53.55 4.21 -5.80
N SER A 693 -52.75 3.83 -6.79
CA SER A 693 -52.66 2.45 -7.27
C SER A 693 -51.95 1.53 -6.26
N MET A 694 -50.87 2.02 -5.62
CA MET A 694 -50.22 1.33 -4.51
C MET A 694 -51.17 1.15 -3.33
N LYS A 695 -51.96 2.17 -2.99
CA LYS A 695 -52.96 2.09 -1.93
C LYS A 695 -54.00 1.01 -2.23
N ARG A 696 -54.51 0.97 -3.47
CA ARG A 696 -55.44 -0.08 -3.89
C ARG A 696 -54.83 -1.48 -3.77
N GLU A 697 -53.59 -1.67 -4.24
CA GLU A 697 -52.92 -2.97 -4.10
C GLU A 697 -52.67 -3.32 -2.63
N MET A 698 -52.30 -2.35 -1.80
CA MET A 698 -52.14 -2.52 -0.36
C MET A 698 -53.45 -2.96 0.29
N ASP A 699 -54.58 -2.31 -0.04
CA ASP A 699 -55.89 -2.62 0.52
C ASP A 699 -56.38 -4.02 0.09
N GLU A 700 -56.05 -4.47 -1.13
CA GLU A 700 -56.44 -5.78 -1.66
C GLU A 700 -55.54 -6.93 -1.19
N ARG A 701 -54.23 -6.69 -1.04
CA ARG A 701 -53.20 -7.74 -0.88
C ARG A 701 -52.49 -7.70 0.48
N GLY A 702 -52.70 -6.65 1.27
CA GLY A 702 -51.96 -6.36 2.50
C GLY A 702 -50.51 -5.88 2.27
N THR A 703 -50.08 -5.78 1.02
CA THR A 703 -48.75 -5.31 0.61
C THR A 703 -48.81 -4.71 -0.79
N ALA A 704 -47.93 -3.76 -1.10
CA ALA A 704 -47.80 -3.16 -2.43
C ALA A 704 -46.40 -3.33 -3.00
N ASP A 705 -46.30 -3.61 -4.31
CA ASP A 705 -45.01 -3.68 -5.02
C ASP A 705 -44.60 -2.30 -5.53
N VAL A 706 -43.75 -1.64 -4.74
CA VAL A 706 -43.28 -0.29 -4.98
C VAL A 706 -42.39 -0.20 -6.21
N ALA A 707 -41.55 -1.21 -6.45
CA ALA A 707 -40.67 -1.24 -7.62
C ALA A 707 -41.47 -1.28 -8.92
N LYS A 708 -42.53 -2.09 -8.97
CA LYS A 708 -43.44 -2.19 -10.11
C LYS A 708 -44.12 -0.85 -10.42
N PHE A 709 -44.70 -0.19 -9.43
CA PHE A 709 -45.44 1.05 -9.67
C PHE A 709 -44.55 2.26 -9.97
N TRP A 710 -43.34 2.31 -9.41
CA TRP A 710 -42.35 3.31 -9.83
C TRP A 710 -41.89 3.11 -11.27
N LEU A 711 -41.74 1.86 -11.72
CA LEU A 711 -41.45 1.58 -13.12
C LEU A 711 -42.59 2.05 -14.04
N PHE A 712 -43.84 1.76 -13.68
CA PHE A 712 -45.00 2.20 -14.45
C PHE A 712 -45.11 3.73 -14.52
N MET A 713 -44.90 4.39 -13.37
CA MET A 713 -44.96 5.85 -13.27
C MET A 713 -43.89 6.50 -14.14
N ALA A 714 -42.60 6.14 -13.96
CA ALA A 714 -41.51 6.74 -14.71
C ALA A 714 -41.64 6.50 -16.22
N THR A 715 -42.11 5.31 -16.62
CA THR A 715 -42.37 4.99 -18.02
C THR A 715 -43.49 5.84 -18.62
N ASP A 716 -44.65 5.93 -17.96
CA ASP A 716 -45.77 6.73 -18.49
C ASP A 716 -45.44 8.22 -18.53
N ILE A 717 -44.69 8.74 -17.54
CA ILE A 717 -44.18 10.12 -17.54
C ILE A 717 -43.29 10.36 -18.76
N ILE A 718 -42.20 9.59 -18.92
CA ILE A 718 -41.24 9.89 -20.00
C ILE A 718 -41.87 9.71 -21.39
N VAL A 719 -42.79 8.77 -21.55
CA VAL A 719 -43.53 8.54 -22.79
C VAL A 719 -44.50 9.70 -23.07
N GLU A 720 -45.31 10.14 -22.10
CA GLU A 720 -46.20 11.28 -22.32
C GLU A 720 -45.42 12.57 -22.58
N LEU A 721 -44.36 12.83 -21.82
CA LEU A 721 -43.53 14.02 -22.04
C LEU A 721 -42.82 13.98 -23.39
N SER A 722 -42.50 12.80 -23.92
CA SER A 722 -41.84 12.67 -25.22
C SER A 722 -42.81 12.71 -26.40
N PHE A 723 -44.01 12.12 -26.28
CA PHE A 723 -44.92 11.86 -27.41
C PHE A 723 -46.35 12.38 -27.24
N GLY A 724 -46.69 12.99 -26.11
CA GLY A 724 -48.01 13.58 -25.83
C GLY A 724 -49.08 12.60 -25.33
N GLU A 725 -48.81 11.29 -25.33
CA GLU A 725 -49.73 10.25 -24.87
C GLU A 725 -48.98 9.10 -24.22
N SER A 726 -49.39 8.69 -23.02
CA SER A 726 -48.77 7.59 -22.26
C SER A 726 -49.22 6.21 -22.75
N PHE A 727 -48.61 5.15 -22.21
CA PHE A 727 -49.03 3.77 -22.50
C PHE A 727 -50.20 3.31 -21.61
N GLY A 728 -50.59 4.12 -20.63
CA GLY A 728 -51.70 3.82 -19.71
C GLY A 728 -51.41 2.64 -18.78
N ILE A 729 -50.15 2.20 -18.67
CA ILE A 729 -49.77 1.02 -17.87
C ILE A 729 -49.98 1.27 -16.38
N LEU A 730 -49.80 2.50 -15.91
CA LEU A 730 -50.03 2.86 -14.52
C LEU A 730 -51.51 2.75 -14.16
N LYS A 731 -52.40 3.26 -15.03
CA LYS A 731 -53.86 3.22 -14.82
C LYS A 731 -54.40 1.80 -14.79
N HIS A 732 -53.87 0.92 -15.65
CA HIS A 732 -54.29 -0.48 -15.70
C HIS A 732 -53.64 -1.36 -14.63
N GLY A 733 -52.51 -0.94 -14.05
CA GLY A 733 -51.79 -1.67 -13.01
C GLY A 733 -51.19 -3.01 -13.47
N LYS A 734 -51.15 -3.27 -14.78
CA LYS A 734 -50.69 -4.54 -15.37
C LYS A 734 -49.54 -4.31 -16.35
N LYS A 735 -48.51 -5.17 -16.27
CA LYS A 735 -47.38 -5.17 -17.21
C LYS A 735 -47.85 -5.50 -18.62
N ASN A 736 -47.69 -4.57 -19.55
CA ASN A 736 -47.88 -4.84 -20.98
C ASN A 736 -46.61 -5.52 -21.58
N GLN A 737 -46.64 -5.88 -22.86
CA GLN A 737 -45.50 -6.51 -23.51
C GLN A 737 -44.26 -5.59 -23.56
N TYR A 738 -44.46 -4.28 -23.68
CA TYR A 738 -43.37 -3.31 -23.68
C TYR A 738 -42.55 -3.34 -22.39
N ILE A 739 -43.22 -3.32 -21.23
CA ILE A 739 -42.53 -3.42 -19.93
C ILE A 739 -41.80 -4.75 -19.78
N LYS A 740 -42.38 -5.86 -20.26
CA LYS A 740 -41.69 -7.16 -20.25
C LYS A 740 -40.45 -7.18 -21.15
N ASP A 741 -40.46 -6.43 -22.24
CA ASP A 741 -39.31 -6.32 -23.15
C ASP A 741 -38.22 -5.41 -22.56
N LEU A 742 -38.62 -4.38 -21.79
CA LEU A 742 -37.73 -3.52 -21.00
C LEU A 742 -37.07 -4.30 -19.85
N GLU A 743 -37.87 -5.07 -19.11
CA GLU A 743 -37.45 -5.94 -18.01
C GLU A 743 -36.51 -7.05 -18.53
N GLY A 744 -35.22 -6.88 -18.26
CA GLY A 744 -34.16 -7.79 -18.71
C GLY A 744 -33.35 -7.30 -19.91
N LEU A 745 -33.66 -6.12 -20.45
CA LEU A 745 -32.85 -5.47 -21.49
C LEU A 745 -31.41 -5.23 -20.98
N ALA A 746 -31.24 -4.80 -19.73
CA ALA A 746 -29.93 -4.57 -19.12
C ALA A 746 -29.08 -5.85 -19.02
N ALA A 747 -29.64 -6.94 -18.47
CA ALA A 747 -28.95 -8.23 -18.37
C ALA A 747 -28.64 -8.83 -19.75
N LYS A 748 -29.55 -8.73 -20.73
CA LYS A 748 -29.27 -9.15 -22.12
C LYS A 748 -28.22 -8.25 -22.78
N GLY A 749 -28.21 -6.96 -22.44
CA GLY A 749 -27.21 -5.98 -22.86
C GLY A 749 -25.81 -6.29 -22.35
N SER A 750 -25.66 -6.84 -21.14
CA SER A 750 -24.36 -7.28 -20.62
C SER A 750 -23.78 -8.44 -21.43
N ILE A 751 -24.60 -9.42 -21.81
CA ILE A 751 -24.21 -10.54 -22.67
C ILE A 751 -23.81 -10.02 -24.06
N ARG A 752 -24.62 -9.13 -24.64
CA ARG A 752 -24.39 -8.54 -25.96
C ARG A 752 -23.13 -7.70 -26.04
N SER A 753 -22.90 -6.85 -25.05
CA SER A 753 -21.69 -6.04 -24.96
C SER A 753 -20.42 -6.86 -24.76
N THR A 754 -20.53 -8.04 -24.14
CA THR A 754 -19.41 -8.96 -23.92
C THR A 754 -19.05 -9.76 -25.17
N PHE A 755 -20.06 -10.21 -25.93
CA PHE A 755 -19.88 -11.11 -27.08
C PHE A 755 -20.56 -10.58 -28.36
N PRO A 756 -20.20 -9.38 -28.85
CA PRO A 756 -20.91 -8.73 -29.96
C PRO A 756 -20.89 -9.56 -31.25
N THR A 757 -19.75 -10.15 -31.61
CA THR A 757 -19.61 -11.00 -32.81
C THR A 757 -20.43 -12.28 -32.70
N LEU A 758 -20.38 -12.95 -31.54
CA LEU A 758 -21.13 -14.17 -31.30
C LEU A 758 -22.64 -13.90 -31.40
N ILE A 759 -23.13 -12.80 -30.81
CA ILE A 759 -24.55 -12.44 -30.91
C ILE A 759 -24.92 -12.08 -32.35
N SER A 760 -24.08 -11.36 -33.09
CA SER A 760 -24.34 -11.02 -34.50
C SER A 760 -24.46 -12.26 -35.40
N ILE A 761 -23.70 -13.31 -35.11
CA ILE A 761 -23.82 -14.61 -35.79
C ILE A 761 -25.07 -15.36 -35.29
N ALA A 762 -25.30 -15.36 -33.97
CA ALA A 762 -26.39 -16.08 -33.34
C ALA A 762 -27.78 -15.57 -33.75
N THR A 763 -27.93 -14.27 -34.04
CA THR A 763 -29.19 -13.73 -34.59
C THR A 763 -29.49 -14.19 -36.02
N LYS A 764 -28.50 -14.74 -36.73
CA LYS A 764 -28.69 -15.41 -38.04
C LYS A 764 -29.00 -16.91 -37.89
N LEU A 765 -28.84 -17.50 -36.70
CA LEU A 765 -29.14 -18.90 -36.42
C LEU A 765 -30.59 -19.05 -35.91
N PRO A 766 -31.34 -20.08 -36.36
CA PRO A 766 -32.77 -20.19 -36.07
C PRO A 766 -33.10 -20.74 -34.67
N LEU A 767 -32.38 -20.35 -33.62
CA LEU A 767 -32.62 -20.81 -32.24
C LEU A 767 -33.70 -19.97 -31.52
N PRO A 768 -34.58 -20.58 -30.70
CA PRO A 768 -35.72 -19.88 -30.07
C PRO A 768 -35.36 -18.66 -29.21
N ILE A 769 -34.30 -18.74 -28.41
CA ILE A 769 -33.90 -17.67 -27.48
C ILE A 769 -33.39 -16.40 -28.18
N PHE A 770 -32.72 -16.57 -29.33
CA PHE A 770 -32.21 -15.45 -30.12
C PHE A 770 -33.31 -14.80 -30.95
N LYS A 771 -34.28 -15.59 -31.45
CA LYS A 771 -35.49 -15.07 -32.10
C LYS A 771 -36.28 -14.15 -31.16
N GLU A 772 -36.50 -14.58 -29.91
CA GLU A 772 -37.25 -13.77 -28.94
C GLU A 772 -36.52 -12.48 -28.57
N THR A 773 -35.20 -12.53 -28.41
CA THR A 773 -34.40 -11.34 -28.08
C THR A 773 -34.37 -10.33 -29.23
N ALA A 774 -34.26 -10.81 -30.48
CA ALA A 774 -34.34 -9.97 -31.66
C ALA A 774 -35.75 -9.37 -31.84
N ALA A 775 -36.79 -10.18 -31.61
CA ALA A 775 -38.19 -9.74 -31.65
C ALA A 775 -38.48 -8.67 -30.59
N ALA A 776 -38.04 -8.85 -29.34
CA ALA A 776 -38.20 -7.84 -28.29
C ALA A 776 -37.53 -6.51 -28.65
N ALA A 777 -36.30 -6.55 -29.19
CA ALA A 777 -35.61 -5.34 -29.63
C ALA A 777 -36.31 -4.66 -30.81
N GLN A 778 -36.92 -5.43 -31.72
CA GLN A 778 -37.72 -4.89 -32.82
C GLN A 778 -39.03 -4.27 -32.31
N ARG A 779 -39.76 -4.94 -31.41
CA ARG A 779 -40.99 -4.42 -30.79
C ARG A 779 -40.74 -3.06 -30.13
N ILE A 780 -39.67 -2.93 -29.34
CA ILE A 780 -39.32 -1.64 -28.71
C ILE A 780 -39.11 -0.54 -29.77
N ARG A 781 -38.43 -0.84 -30.88
CA ARG A 781 -38.25 0.12 -31.99
C ARG A 781 -39.59 0.49 -32.63
N ASP A 782 -40.43 -0.50 -32.91
CA ASP A 782 -41.73 -0.29 -33.55
C ASP A 782 -42.64 0.58 -32.67
N TYR A 783 -42.66 0.34 -31.35
CA TYR A 783 -43.38 1.19 -30.40
C TYR A 783 -42.91 2.65 -30.42
N SER A 784 -41.60 2.89 -30.41
CA SER A 784 -41.06 4.25 -30.49
C SER A 784 -41.39 4.90 -31.84
N ALA A 785 -41.31 4.16 -32.93
CA ALA A 785 -41.64 4.67 -34.27
C ALA A 785 -43.13 5.03 -34.40
N GLU A 786 -44.02 4.19 -33.90
CA GLU A 786 -45.46 4.44 -33.90
C GLU A 786 -45.83 5.66 -33.04
N ALA A 787 -45.23 5.79 -31.85
CA ALA A 787 -45.45 6.94 -30.97
C ALA A 787 -45.02 8.26 -31.62
N VAL A 788 -43.84 8.29 -32.26
CA VAL A 788 -43.37 9.46 -33.03
C VAL A 788 -44.31 9.76 -34.20
N ALA A 789 -44.71 8.74 -34.97
CA ALA A 789 -45.62 8.91 -36.11
C ALA A 789 -47.01 9.42 -35.70
N ARG A 790 -47.54 8.94 -34.57
CA ARG A 790 -48.81 9.40 -34.01
C ARG A 790 -48.74 10.87 -33.61
N TYR A 791 -47.68 11.27 -32.90
CA TYR A 791 -47.48 12.68 -32.54
C TYR A 791 -47.35 13.57 -33.77
N LYS A 792 -46.56 13.17 -34.77
CA LYS A 792 -46.41 13.91 -36.03
C LYS A 792 -47.74 14.11 -36.76
N ARG A 793 -48.57 13.06 -36.86
CA ARG A 793 -49.91 13.17 -37.47
C ARG A 793 -50.80 14.15 -36.71
N GLY A 794 -50.78 14.09 -35.38
CA GLY A 794 -51.52 15.04 -34.53
C GLY A 794 -51.03 16.48 -34.69
N PHE A 795 -49.71 16.68 -34.70
CA PHE A 795 -49.07 17.98 -34.88
C PHE A 795 -49.34 18.58 -36.26
N ALA A 796 -49.27 17.79 -37.34
CA ALA A 796 -49.56 18.24 -38.70
C ALA A 796 -51.03 18.63 -38.88
N ASN A 797 -51.96 17.92 -38.24
CA ASN A 797 -53.39 18.20 -38.33
C ASN A 797 -53.80 19.45 -37.53
N ASN A 798 -53.22 19.68 -36.34
CA ASN A 798 -53.51 20.86 -35.52
C ASN A 798 -52.30 21.24 -34.62
N PRO A 799 -51.36 22.07 -35.11
CA PRO A 799 -50.17 22.47 -34.35
C PRO A 799 -50.48 23.22 -33.05
N ALA A 800 -51.60 23.95 -33.00
CA ALA A 800 -52.01 24.72 -31.83
C ALA A 800 -52.61 23.83 -30.72
N ALA A 801 -53.22 22.70 -31.06
CA ALA A 801 -53.79 21.74 -30.11
C ALA A 801 -52.80 20.64 -29.67
N ALA A 802 -51.63 20.54 -30.30
CA ALA A 802 -50.62 19.55 -29.94
C ALA A 802 -50.00 19.86 -28.56
N LYS A 803 -50.02 18.87 -27.66
CA LYS A 803 -49.42 18.99 -26.32
C LYS A 803 -47.93 19.38 -26.43
N PRO A 804 -47.41 20.23 -25.53
CA PRO A 804 -45.99 20.51 -25.45
C PRO A 804 -45.23 19.23 -25.06
N THR A 805 -44.33 18.76 -25.92
CA THR A 805 -43.46 17.60 -25.68
C THR A 805 -41.99 18.01 -25.66
N LEU A 806 -41.14 17.14 -25.09
CA LEU A 806 -39.68 17.30 -25.08
C LEU A 806 -39.09 17.38 -26.50
N PHE A 807 -39.79 16.83 -27.50
CA PHE A 807 -39.36 16.85 -28.90
C PHE A 807 -40.04 17.92 -29.76
N ARG A 808 -40.98 18.71 -29.21
CA ARG A 808 -41.74 19.72 -29.98
C ARG A 808 -40.86 20.64 -30.82
N LYS A 809 -39.81 21.22 -30.22
CA LYS A 809 -38.88 22.11 -30.92
C LYS A 809 -38.11 21.42 -32.06
N LEU A 810 -37.90 20.10 -31.99
CA LEU A 810 -37.27 19.34 -33.06
C LEU A 810 -38.21 19.15 -34.24
N PHE A 811 -39.50 18.95 -33.97
CA PHE A 811 -40.53 18.88 -35.02
C PHE A 811 -40.79 20.24 -35.66
N GLU A 812 -40.64 21.34 -34.90
CA GLU A 812 -40.79 22.72 -35.40
C GLU A 812 -39.59 23.20 -36.23
N ALA A 813 -38.38 22.67 -36.00
CA ALA A 813 -37.13 23.16 -36.62
C ALA A 813 -36.93 22.78 -38.09
N GLY A 814 -37.78 21.92 -38.67
CA GLY A 814 -37.71 21.53 -40.10
C GLY A 814 -36.34 20.97 -40.51
N GLU A 815 -35.83 21.39 -41.68
CA GLU A 815 -34.53 20.95 -42.24
C GLU A 815 -33.29 21.35 -41.41
N VAL A 816 -33.44 22.21 -40.41
CA VAL A 816 -32.36 22.63 -39.48
C VAL A 816 -32.36 21.77 -38.19
N GLY A 817 -33.34 20.88 -38.03
CA GLY A 817 -33.52 19.98 -36.89
C GLY A 817 -32.89 18.59 -37.08
N LEU A 818 -33.29 17.63 -36.24
CA LEU A 818 -32.88 16.22 -36.37
C LEU A 818 -33.75 15.50 -37.41
N SER A 819 -33.17 14.55 -38.13
CA SER A 819 -33.92 13.68 -39.05
C SER A 819 -34.92 12.78 -38.33
N ASP A 820 -35.89 12.22 -39.05
CA ASP A 820 -36.91 11.34 -38.48
C ASP A 820 -36.34 10.08 -37.83
N ASP A 821 -35.27 9.53 -38.39
CA ASP A 821 -34.56 8.38 -37.83
C ASP A 821 -33.81 8.76 -36.56
N GLU A 822 -33.18 9.95 -36.53
CA GLU A 822 -32.50 10.48 -35.34
C GLU A 822 -33.49 10.78 -34.20
N ILE A 823 -34.64 11.39 -34.51
CA ILE A 823 -35.71 11.62 -33.52
C ILE A 823 -36.19 10.28 -32.95
N ARG A 824 -36.41 9.27 -33.79
CA ARG A 824 -36.81 7.93 -33.33
C ARG A 824 -35.74 7.29 -32.44
N ALA A 825 -34.46 7.43 -32.81
CA ALA A 825 -33.34 6.89 -32.02
C ALA A 825 -33.16 7.58 -30.66
N GLU A 826 -33.30 8.91 -30.60
CA GLU A 826 -33.27 9.67 -29.34
C GLU A 826 -34.49 9.34 -28.46
N ALA A 827 -35.66 9.22 -29.08
CA ALA A 827 -36.87 8.89 -28.38
C ALA A 827 -36.83 7.49 -27.75
N GLN A 828 -36.29 6.49 -28.46
CA GLN A 828 -36.03 5.17 -27.88
C GLN A 828 -35.08 5.26 -26.68
N ALA A 829 -34.01 6.06 -26.78
CA ALA A 829 -33.06 6.25 -25.69
C ALA A 829 -33.68 6.91 -24.46
N TYR A 830 -34.58 7.89 -24.67
CA TYR A 830 -35.27 8.60 -23.59
C TYR A 830 -36.16 7.67 -22.80
N ILE A 831 -36.97 6.83 -23.47
CA ILE A 831 -37.86 5.91 -22.75
C ILE A 831 -37.05 4.93 -21.89
N VAL A 832 -36.01 4.33 -22.45
CA VAL A 832 -35.18 3.36 -21.70
C VAL A 832 -34.44 4.04 -20.54
N ALA A 833 -33.82 5.20 -20.78
CA ALA A 833 -33.04 5.89 -19.76
C ALA A 833 -33.91 6.50 -18.65
N GLY A 834 -35.05 7.11 -18.99
CA GLY A 834 -35.94 7.79 -18.05
C GLY A 834 -36.79 6.85 -17.18
N SER A 835 -37.07 5.64 -17.67
CA SER A 835 -37.91 4.68 -16.95
C SER A 835 -37.14 3.95 -15.83
N ASP A 836 -36.15 3.13 -16.21
CA ASP A 836 -35.50 2.19 -15.27
C ASP A 836 -34.68 2.90 -14.19
N THR A 837 -33.98 3.99 -14.56
CA THR A 837 -33.05 4.67 -13.64
C THR A 837 -33.79 5.42 -12.52
N THR A 838 -34.86 6.13 -12.87
CA THR A 838 -35.68 6.86 -11.88
C THR A 838 -36.44 5.89 -11.00
N ALA A 839 -37.05 4.86 -11.58
CA ALA A 839 -37.77 3.83 -10.82
C ALA A 839 -36.86 3.13 -9.80
N THR A 840 -35.68 2.69 -10.23
CA THR A 840 -34.70 2.04 -9.35
C THR A 840 -34.26 2.95 -8.22
N THR A 841 -33.97 4.23 -8.52
CA THR A 841 -33.55 5.19 -7.49
C THR A 841 -34.65 5.38 -6.45
N LEU A 842 -35.91 5.55 -6.89
CA LEU A 842 -37.07 5.64 -5.99
C LEU A 842 -37.27 4.38 -5.16
N THR A 843 -37.07 3.20 -5.74
CA THR A 843 -37.16 1.92 -5.02
C THR A 843 -36.15 1.85 -3.88
N TYR A 844 -34.87 2.14 -4.13
CA TYR A 844 -33.84 2.13 -3.09
C TYR A 844 -33.99 3.29 -2.10
N LEU A 845 -34.53 4.42 -2.52
CA LEU A 845 -34.86 5.54 -1.63
C LEU A 845 -35.90 5.11 -0.60
N VAL A 846 -37.05 4.61 -1.07
CA VAL A 846 -38.14 4.18 -0.18
C VAL A 846 -37.66 3.05 0.72
N TYR A 847 -36.95 2.05 0.17
CA TYR A 847 -36.35 0.98 0.95
C TYR A 847 -35.46 1.49 2.09
N SER A 848 -34.54 2.41 1.79
CA SER A 848 -33.59 2.92 2.79
C SER A 848 -34.28 3.69 3.91
N VAL A 849 -35.29 4.49 3.57
CA VAL A 849 -36.11 5.21 4.56
C VAL A 849 -36.95 4.23 5.38
N CYS A 850 -37.55 3.20 4.78
CA CYS A 850 -38.31 2.16 5.50
C CYS A 850 -37.44 1.35 6.46
N CYS A 851 -36.13 1.20 6.20
CA CYS A 851 -35.19 0.55 7.10
C CYS A 851 -34.72 1.43 8.26
N ARG A 852 -34.96 2.75 8.23
CA ARG A 852 -34.49 3.73 9.22
C ARG A 852 -35.65 4.55 9.77
N GLY A 853 -36.29 4.01 10.82
CA GLY A 853 -37.45 4.63 11.46
C GLY A 853 -37.20 6.06 11.98
N ASP A 854 -35.99 6.33 12.48
CA ASP A 854 -35.55 7.66 12.93
C ASP A 854 -35.52 8.67 11.78
N VAL A 855 -34.95 8.28 10.64
CA VAL A 855 -34.90 9.12 9.42
C VAL A 855 -36.29 9.32 8.83
N ARG A 856 -37.11 8.25 8.81
CA ARG A 856 -38.51 8.30 8.34
C ARG A 856 -39.34 9.27 9.16
N GLN A 857 -39.26 9.23 10.49
CA GLN A 857 -40.01 10.14 11.36
C GLN A 857 -39.63 11.62 11.12
N LYS A 858 -38.33 11.91 11.00
CA LYS A 858 -37.85 13.27 10.69
C LYS A 858 -38.35 13.74 9.31
N LEU A 859 -38.33 12.85 8.31
CA LEU A 859 -38.85 13.13 6.97
C LEU A 859 -40.36 13.38 6.98
N VAL A 860 -41.15 12.50 7.60
CA VAL A 860 -42.60 12.66 7.68
C VAL A 860 -42.95 13.97 8.40
N LYS A 861 -42.24 14.30 9.49
CA LYS A 861 -42.45 15.58 10.20
C LYS A 861 -42.24 16.78 9.26
N GLU A 862 -41.11 16.83 8.56
CA GLU A 862 -40.80 17.90 7.59
C GLU A 862 -41.88 17.98 6.48
N LEU A 863 -42.35 16.84 5.99
CA LEU A 863 -43.35 16.79 4.91
C LEU A 863 -44.78 17.15 5.36
N MET A 864 -45.13 16.96 6.64
CA MET A 864 -46.45 17.31 7.18
C MET A 864 -46.60 18.81 7.45
N GLU A 865 -45.49 19.57 7.48
CA GLU A 865 -45.49 21.04 7.58
C GLU A 865 -45.79 21.74 6.24
N LEU A 866 -45.76 21.00 5.13
CA LEU A 866 -46.09 21.52 3.80
C LEU A 866 -47.60 21.79 3.65
N PRO A 867 -47.99 22.79 2.83
CA PRO A 867 -49.39 22.99 2.45
C PRO A 867 -49.92 21.78 1.65
N ASP A 868 -51.23 21.66 1.48
CA ASP A 868 -51.84 20.54 0.75
C ASP A 868 -51.56 20.58 -0.76
N ASP A 869 -51.40 21.77 -1.32
CA ASP A 869 -51.17 22.06 -2.73
C ASP A 869 -49.69 22.34 -3.07
N PHE A 870 -48.76 21.83 -2.26
CA PHE A 870 -47.32 21.98 -2.48
C PHE A 870 -46.87 21.49 -3.87
N GLY A 871 -45.90 22.22 -4.44
CA GLY A 871 -45.25 21.90 -5.71
C GLY A 871 -43.76 21.59 -5.53
N HIS A 872 -43.07 21.41 -6.66
CA HIS A 872 -41.64 21.13 -6.70
C HIS A 872 -40.80 22.25 -6.07
N SER A 873 -41.23 23.51 -6.20
CA SER A 873 -40.53 24.66 -5.60
C SER A 873 -40.43 24.56 -4.09
N ASP A 874 -41.50 24.11 -3.41
CA ASP A 874 -41.52 23.97 -1.95
C ASP A 874 -40.56 22.85 -1.50
N LEU A 875 -40.53 21.75 -2.24
CA LEU A 875 -39.69 20.59 -1.96
C LEU A 875 -38.19 20.84 -2.17
N ARG A 876 -37.81 21.87 -2.92
CA ARG A 876 -36.40 22.22 -3.15
C ARG A 876 -35.72 22.75 -1.91
N GLU A 877 -36.47 23.44 -1.06
CA GLU A 877 -35.96 24.11 0.13
C GLU A 877 -35.94 23.19 1.36
N LEU A 878 -36.57 22.00 1.27
CA LEU A 878 -36.59 21.01 2.35
C LEU A 878 -35.24 20.30 2.50
N LEU A 879 -34.50 20.65 3.55
CA LEU A 879 -33.15 20.15 3.78
C LEU A 879 -33.13 18.62 3.96
N HIS A 880 -34.00 18.06 4.80
CA HIS A 880 -33.93 16.63 5.13
C HIS A 880 -34.38 15.75 3.96
N LEU A 881 -35.44 16.13 3.23
CA LEU A 881 -35.85 15.48 1.98
C LEU A 881 -34.70 15.43 0.97
N ASN A 882 -34.00 16.56 0.74
CA ASN A 882 -32.91 16.59 -0.23
C ASN A 882 -31.69 15.78 0.25
N ASN A 883 -31.37 15.79 1.55
CA ASN A 883 -30.32 14.96 2.13
C ASN A 883 -30.61 13.45 1.96
N VAL A 884 -31.87 13.03 2.15
CA VAL A 884 -32.31 11.63 1.92
C VAL A 884 -32.14 11.23 0.45
N ILE A 885 -32.51 12.12 -0.48
CA ILE A 885 -32.34 11.91 -1.92
C ILE A 885 -30.85 11.83 -2.29
N ASP A 886 -30.03 12.77 -1.80
CA ASP A 886 -28.60 12.84 -2.09
C ASP A 886 -27.84 11.64 -1.55
N GLU A 887 -28.16 11.19 -0.33
CA GLU A 887 -27.55 10.00 0.24
C GLU A 887 -27.94 8.72 -0.50
N THR A 888 -29.19 8.63 -0.97
CA THR A 888 -29.61 7.53 -1.81
C THR A 888 -28.88 7.55 -3.16
N LEU A 889 -28.77 8.70 -3.80
CA LEU A 889 -28.03 8.85 -5.06
C LEU A 889 -26.54 8.54 -4.90
N ARG A 890 -25.95 8.82 -3.72
CA ARG A 890 -24.57 8.43 -3.40
C ARG A 890 -24.45 6.91 -3.30
N LEU A 891 -25.19 6.27 -2.39
CA LEU A 891 -24.97 4.86 -2.07
C LEU A 891 -25.55 3.90 -3.12
N TYR A 892 -26.70 4.27 -3.71
CA TYR A 892 -27.50 3.49 -4.65
C TYR A 892 -27.66 4.19 -6.00
N ALA A 893 -26.60 4.82 -6.50
CA ALA A 893 -26.58 5.44 -7.82
C ALA A 893 -27.16 4.49 -8.89
N ALA A 894 -28.09 4.98 -9.71
CA ALA A 894 -28.75 4.16 -10.72
C ALA A 894 -27.77 3.57 -11.75
N VAL A 895 -26.66 4.25 -12.05
CA VAL A 895 -25.59 3.73 -12.92
C VAL A 895 -24.28 3.77 -12.13
N PRO A 896 -24.03 2.76 -11.28
CA PRO A 896 -22.89 2.82 -10.36
C PRO A 896 -21.58 2.28 -10.97
N SER A 897 -21.67 1.60 -12.12
CA SER A 897 -20.53 0.90 -12.74
C SER A 897 -19.70 1.80 -13.66
N ALA A 898 -18.71 1.19 -14.34
CA ALA A 898 -17.71 1.86 -15.16
C ALA A 898 -18.30 2.75 -16.27
N LEU A 899 -17.75 3.95 -16.41
CA LEU A 899 -18.01 4.88 -17.52
C LEU A 899 -16.79 4.99 -18.45
N PRO A 900 -16.58 4.00 -19.36
CA PRO A 900 -15.33 3.88 -20.10
C PRO A 900 -15.09 5.02 -21.10
N ARG A 901 -13.83 5.43 -21.23
CA ARG A 901 -13.32 6.43 -22.17
C ARG A 901 -12.08 5.90 -22.85
N VAL A 902 -11.80 6.39 -24.05
CA VAL A 902 -10.56 6.08 -24.77
C VAL A 902 -9.57 7.22 -24.55
N VAL A 903 -8.36 6.87 -24.13
CA VAL A 903 -7.25 7.82 -23.98
C VAL A 903 -6.87 8.38 -25.35
N PRO A 904 -6.66 9.69 -25.50
CA PRO A 904 -6.22 10.30 -26.77
C PRO A 904 -4.97 9.62 -27.32
N ALA A 905 -4.78 9.62 -28.64
CA ALA A 905 -3.65 8.95 -29.31
C ALA A 905 -2.26 9.36 -28.77
N ARG A 906 -2.13 10.57 -28.23
CA ARG A 906 -0.90 11.07 -27.59
C ARG A 906 -0.58 10.46 -26.21
N GLY A 907 -1.46 9.59 -25.69
CA GLY A 907 -1.43 9.15 -24.28
C GLY A 907 -1.88 10.24 -23.30
N ALA A 908 -1.88 9.91 -22.01
CA ALA A 908 -2.18 10.86 -20.94
C ALA A 908 -1.53 10.48 -19.62
N HIS A 909 -1.15 11.46 -18.81
CA HIS A 909 -0.70 11.24 -17.44
C HIS A 909 -1.88 11.35 -16.48
N LEU A 910 -2.29 10.23 -15.89
CA LEU A 910 -3.45 10.13 -15.00
C LEU A 910 -3.02 9.55 -13.65
N ALA A 911 -3.27 10.27 -12.56
CA ALA A 911 -2.95 9.86 -11.19
C ALA A 911 -1.49 9.40 -11.00
N GLY A 912 -0.56 10.07 -11.68
CA GLY A 912 0.86 9.75 -11.71
C GLY A 912 1.28 8.86 -12.89
N TYR A 913 0.36 8.07 -13.47
CA TYR A 913 0.67 7.05 -14.47
C TYR A 913 0.56 7.57 -15.91
N PHE A 914 1.54 7.25 -16.75
CA PHE A 914 1.36 7.43 -18.19
C PHE A 914 0.51 6.30 -18.75
N ILE A 915 -0.64 6.64 -19.33
CA ILE A 915 -1.54 5.70 -19.96
C ILE A 915 -1.39 5.86 -21.48
N PRO A 916 -1.03 4.78 -22.21
CA PRO A 916 -0.88 4.83 -23.66
C PRO A 916 -2.19 5.21 -24.36
N GLY A 917 -2.07 5.84 -25.53
CA GLY A 917 -3.21 6.10 -26.41
C GLY A 917 -3.98 4.82 -26.74
N ASP A 918 -5.28 4.98 -27.03
CA ASP A 918 -6.21 3.87 -27.34
C ASP A 918 -6.49 2.90 -26.17
N THR A 919 -5.87 3.09 -25.00
CA THR A 919 -6.25 2.39 -23.76
C THR A 919 -7.63 2.86 -23.29
N VAL A 920 -8.44 1.93 -22.79
CA VAL A 920 -9.71 2.27 -22.13
C VAL A 920 -9.43 2.66 -20.68
N VAL A 921 -9.85 3.86 -20.29
CA VAL A 921 -9.87 4.31 -18.89
C VAL A 921 -11.30 4.41 -18.40
N SER A 922 -11.57 3.80 -17.26
CA SER A 922 -12.88 3.74 -16.63
C SER A 922 -12.86 4.46 -15.30
N THR A 923 -13.98 5.09 -14.96
CA THR A 923 -14.24 5.66 -13.64
C THR A 923 -15.61 5.18 -13.21
N GLN A 924 -15.78 4.78 -11.95
CA GLN A 924 -17.09 4.32 -11.47
C GLN A 924 -17.56 5.04 -10.21
N ALA A 925 -18.82 5.45 -10.23
CA ALA A 925 -19.49 6.08 -9.11
C ALA A 925 -19.45 5.19 -7.86
N TRP A 926 -19.57 3.86 -8.02
CA TRP A 926 -19.53 2.92 -6.89
C TRP A 926 -18.31 3.11 -6.00
N THR A 927 -17.11 3.22 -6.58
CA THR A 927 -15.85 3.34 -5.82
C THR A 927 -15.67 4.75 -5.28
N LEU A 928 -15.89 5.77 -6.11
CA LEU A 928 -15.74 7.16 -5.70
C LEU A 928 -16.68 7.54 -4.56
N HIS A 929 -17.90 7.02 -4.57
CA HIS A 929 -18.90 7.29 -3.54
C HIS A 929 -18.65 6.52 -2.24
N ARG A 930 -17.67 5.61 -2.21
CA ARG A 930 -17.32 4.75 -1.07
C ARG A 930 -15.87 4.91 -0.62
N ASP A 931 -15.26 6.03 -0.98
CA ASP A 931 -13.92 6.39 -0.53
C ASP A 931 -13.99 6.86 0.94
N PRO A 932 -13.35 6.17 1.91
CA PRO A 932 -13.38 6.55 3.32
C PRO A 932 -12.71 7.89 3.61
N ASP A 933 -11.79 8.35 2.74
CA ASP A 933 -11.12 9.65 2.89
C ASP A 933 -12.06 10.81 2.52
N VAL A 934 -13.11 10.52 1.74
CA VAL A 934 -14.14 11.49 1.32
C VAL A 934 -15.41 11.33 2.15
N PHE A 935 -15.85 10.09 2.38
CA PHE A 935 -17.08 9.74 3.08
C PHE A 935 -16.77 8.85 4.30
N PRO A 936 -16.72 9.43 5.51
CA PRO A 936 -16.63 8.63 6.74
C PRO A 936 -17.78 7.62 6.82
N ASP A 937 -17.47 6.40 7.25
CA ASP A 937 -18.39 5.25 7.24
C ASP A 937 -19.12 5.09 5.89
N PRO A 938 -18.37 4.87 4.78
CA PRO A 938 -18.87 5.04 3.42
C PRO A 938 -20.01 4.10 3.03
N GLU A 939 -20.09 2.93 3.67
CA GLU A 939 -21.12 1.92 3.39
C GLU A 939 -22.43 2.19 4.15
N THR A 940 -22.40 3.07 5.15
CA THR A 940 -23.60 3.42 5.93
C THR A 940 -24.42 4.45 5.17
N TRP A 941 -25.70 4.12 4.95
CA TRP A 941 -26.70 5.08 4.47
C TRP A 941 -27.07 6.03 5.61
N ASP A 942 -26.51 7.25 5.56
CA ASP A 942 -26.73 8.29 6.56
C ASP A 942 -26.97 9.65 5.90
N PRO A 943 -28.23 10.12 5.82
CA PRO A 943 -28.55 11.44 5.30
C PRO A 943 -27.96 12.60 6.09
N ALA A 944 -27.66 12.42 7.39
CA ALA A 944 -27.14 13.51 8.23
C ALA A 944 -25.75 13.99 7.78
N ARG A 945 -25.00 13.18 7.03
CA ARG A 945 -23.68 13.55 6.50
C ARG A 945 -23.71 14.81 5.62
N TRP A 946 -24.84 15.09 4.99
CA TRP A 946 -25.02 16.23 4.10
C TRP A 946 -25.24 17.55 4.86
N GLU A 947 -25.57 17.51 6.16
CA GLU A 947 -25.71 18.71 7.00
C GLU A 947 -24.36 19.44 7.20
N LYS A 948 -23.24 18.70 7.13
CA LYS A 948 -21.86 19.23 7.25
C LYS A 948 -20.97 18.82 6.07
N GLY A 949 -21.56 18.59 4.91
CA GLY A 949 -20.85 18.08 3.73
C GLY A 949 -19.68 18.97 3.30
N SER A 950 -18.50 18.38 3.10
CA SER A 950 -17.33 19.10 2.59
C SER A 950 -17.47 19.36 1.08
N LYS A 951 -16.73 20.35 0.56
CA LYS A 951 -16.65 20.58 -0.90
C LYS A 951 -16.16 19.34 -1.65
N LEU A 952 -15.23 18.59 -1.06
CA LEU A 952 -14.69 17.36 -1.63
C LEU A 952 -15.79 16.29 -1.77
N MET A 953 -16.66 16.14 -0.76
CA MET A 953 -17.81 15.23 -0.83
C MET A 953 -18.74 15.59 -1.99
N HIS A 954 -19.10 16.86 -2.13
CA HIS A 954 -19.96 17.31 -3.22
C HIS A 954 -19.33 17.13 -4.61
N ASP A 955 -18.02 17.34 -4.72
CA ASP A 955 -17.27 17.14 -5.96
C ASP A 955 -17.14 15.65 -6.36
N ALA A 956 -17.12 14.75 -5.38
CA ALA A 956 -16.94 13.31 -5.59
C ALA A 956 -18.22 12.57 -5.98
N VAL A 957 -19.39 13.12 -5.66
CA VAL A 957 -20.69 12.50 -5.96
C VAL A 957 -21.08 12.77 -7.42
N MET A 958 -21.06 11.71 -8.23
CA MET A 958 -21.34 11.71 -9.67
C MET A 958 -22.46 10.73 -10.11
N PRO A 959 -23.65 10.73 -9.47
CA PRO A 959 -24.73 9.77 -9.74
C PRO A 959 -25.33 9.91 -11.15
N PHE A 960 -25.13 11.07 -11.78
CA PHE A 960 -25.57 11.37 -13.14
C PHE A 960 -24.42 11.34 -14.16
N GLY A 961 -23.25 10.81 -13.78
CA GLY A 961 -22.01 10.90 -14.56
C GLY A 961 -21.29 12.24 -14.40
N GLY A 962 -20.20 12.41 -15.15
CA GLY A 962 -19.29 13.55 -15.01
C GLY A 962 -19.20 14.46 -16.24
N GLY A 963 -18.86 15.73 -15.98
CA GLY A 963 -18.46 16.71 -16.98
C GLY A 963 -19.48 16.97 -18.08
N SER A 964 -19.01 17.08 -19.33
CA SER A 964 -19.84 17.43 -20.49
C SER A 964 -20.84 16.37 -20.94
N ARG A 965 -20.65 15.14 -20.46
CA ARG A 965 -21.49 13.98 -20.77
C ARG A 965 -22.40 13.62 -19.58
N VAL A 966 -22.55 14.52 -18.60
CA VAL A 966 -23.51 14.38 -17.49
C VAL A 966 -24.93 14.17 -18.04
N CYS A 967 -25.74 13.37 -17.35
CA CYS A 967 -27.12 13.06 -17.73
C CYS A 967 -27.90 14.33 -18.07
N ILE A 968 -28.54 14.33 -19.24
CA ILE A 968 -29.36 15.46 -19.72
C ILE A 968 -30.69 15.56 -18.96
N GLY A 969 -31.22 14.42 -18.50
CA GLY A 969 -32.49 14.34 -17.74
C GLY A 969 -32.36 14.60 -16.24
N LYS A 970 -31.21 15.05 -15.73
CA LYS A 970 -30.96 15.18 -14.27
C LYS A 970 -32.01 16.03 -13.54
N HIS A 971 -32.52 17.09 -14.19
CA HIS A 971 -33.49 18.00 -13.57
C HIS A 971 -34.88 17.36 -13.50
N LEU A 972 -35.30 16.66 -14.55
CA LEU A 972 -36.55 15.91 -14.57
C LEU A 972 -36.54 14.80 -13.50
N ALA A 973 -35.44 14.02 -13.43
CA ALA A 973 -35.27 13.02 -12.39
C ALA A 973 -35.37 13.60 -10.97
N ARG A 974 -34.81 14.78 -10.72
CA ARG A 974 -34.94 15.47 -9.41
C ARG A 974 -36.37 15.91 -9.11
N ILE A 975 -37.14 16.31 -10.12
CA ILE A 975 -38.57 16.65 -9.96
C ILE A 975 -39.35 15.40 -9.56
N GLU A 976 -39.18 14.31 -10.31
CA GLU A 976 -39.83 13.02 -10.02
C GLU A 976 -39.45 12.50 -8.63
N LEU A 977 -38.14 12.50 -8.29
CA LEU A 977 -37.66 12.03 -6.99
C LEU A 977 -38.26 12.79 -5.81
N ARG A 978 -38.33 14.12 -5.89
CA ARG A 978 -38.89 14.96 -4.82
C ARG A 978 -40.38 14.75 -4.68
N LEU A 979 -41.15 14.88 -5.77
CA LEU A 979 -42.61 14.76 -5.74
C LEU A 979 -43.05 13.36 -5.29
N ALA A 980 -42.44 12.31 -5.86
CA ALA A 980 -42.77 10.93 -5.52
C ALA A 980 -42.45 10.61 -4.06
N THR A 981 -41.27 11.00 -3.57
CA THR A 981 -40.88 10.77 -2.16
C THR A 981 -41.81 11.51 -1.20
N ALA A 982 -42.04 12.81 -1.45
CA ALA A 982 -42.87 13.64 -0.58
C ALA A 982 -44.30 13.12 -0.49
N ARG A 983 -44.94 12.83 -1.63
CA ARG A 983 -46.31 12.32 -1.64
C ARG A 983 -46.41 10.91 -1.09
N PHE A 984 -45.44 10.04 -1.37
CA PHE A 984 -45.43 8.67 -0.87
C PHE A 984 -45.39 8.65 0.67
N PHE A 985 -44.48 9.39 1.30
CA PHE A 985 -44.38 9.40 2.77
C PHE A 985 -45.47 10.22 3.46
N ARG A 986 -46.15 11.16 2.77
CA ARG A 986 -47.41 11.74 3.26
C ARG A 986 -48.56 10.73 3.24
N ALA A 987 -48.66 9.92 2.20
CA ALA A 987 -49.72 8.92 2.06
C ALA A 987 -49.50 7.68 2.94
N PHE A 988 -48.23 7.29 3.15
CA PHE A 988 -47.83 6.10 3.90
C PHE A 988 -46.77 6.44 4.96
N PRO A 989 -47.08 7.24 5.98
CA PRO A 989 -46.10 7.70 6.98
C PRO A 989 -45.45 6.57 7.78
N ASN A 990 -46.17 5.45 7.94
CA ASN A 990 -45.73 4.27 8.66
C ASN A 990 -45.27 3.12 7.74
N ALA A 991 -45.00 3.39 6.45
CA ALA A 991 -44.56 2.35 5.52
C ALA A 991 -43.28 1.65 6.02
N CYS A 992 -43.32 0.32 6.11
CA CYS A 992 -42.19 -0.53 6.47
C CYS A 992 -41.96 -1.60 5.39
N VAL A 993 -40.78 -2.22 5.40
CA VAL A 993 -40.47 -3.34 4.50
C VAL A 993 -41.40 -4.50 4.85
N SER A 994 -42.12 -5.04 3.87
CA SER A 994 -43.06 -6.13 4.13
C SER A 994 -42.33 -7.43 4.46
N SER A 995 -42.95 -8.26 5.30
CA SER A 995 -42.58 -9.67 5.49
C SER A 995 -43.48 -10.64 4.70
N ILE A 996 -44.52 -10.10 4.05
CA ILE A 996 -45.47 -10.85 3.23
C ILE A 996 -44.76 -11.36 1.96
N GLU A 997 -45.21 -12.51 1.44
CA GLU A 997 -44.65 -13.14 0.23
C GLU A 997 -43.13 -13.41 0.28
N GLY A 998 -42.61 -13.61 1.50
CA GLY A 998 -41.22 -13.96 1.74
C GLY A 998 -40.24 -12.87 1.30
N MET A 999 -40.67 -11.60 1.33
CA MET A 999 -39.80 -10.46 1.10
C MET A 999 -38.68 -10.42 2.16
N SER A 1000 -37.45 -10.22 1.71
CA SER A 1000 -36.26 -10.26 2.54
C SER A 1000 -35.21 -9.28 2.03
N GLN A 1001 -34.12 -9.11 2.78
CA GLN A 1001 -32.97 -8.32 2.31
C GLN A 1001 -32.32 -8.92 1.04
N ASP A 1002 -32.44 -10.23 0.81
CA ASP A 1002 -31.94 -10.90 -0.41
C ASP A 1002 -32.58 -10.33 -1.69
N ASP A 1003 -33.85 -9.95 -1.62
CA ASP A 1003 -34.58 -9.34 -2.74
C ASP A 1003 -33.94 -8.02 -3.20
N MET A 1004 -33.37 -7.27 -2.24
CA MET A 1004 -32.79 -5.94 -2.42
C MET A 1004 -31.28 -5.95 -2.68
N GLU A 1005 -30.64 -7.13 -2.71
CA GLU A 1005 -29.22 -7.25 -3.08
C GLU A 1005 -28.92 -6.55 -4.42
N LEU A 1006 -27.81 -5.80 -4.45
CA LEU A 1006 -27.44 -4.93 -5.56
C LEU A 1006 -26.89 -5.72 -6.76
N ARG A 1007 -27.59 -5.67 -7.91
CA ARG A 1007 -27.11 -6.17 -9.20
C ARG A 1007 -26.99 -5.02 -10.20
N ALA A 1008 -25.81 -4.80 -10.77
CA ALA A 1008 -25.54 -3.72 -11.71
C ALA A 1008 -25.18 -4.26 -13.10
N TYR A 1009 -26.13 -4.22 -14.04
CA TYR A 1009 -25.96 -4.63 -15.45
C TYR A 1009 -25.86 -3.40 -16.37
N PHE A 1010 -25.06 -2.42 -15.96
CA PHE A 1010 -25.15 -1.00 -16.31
C PHE A 1010 -26.06 -0.22 -15.35
N PRO A 1011 -27.41 -0.28 -15.45
CA PRO A 1011 -28.25 0.19 -14.36
C PRO A 1011 -28.21 -0.79 -13.17
N LEU A 1012 -28.39 -0.23 -11.98
CA LEU A 1012 -28.64 -0.96 -10.75
C LEU A 1012 -30.06 -1.54 -10.77
N THR A 1013 -30.24 -2.73 -10.21
CA THR A 1013 -31.54 -3.39 -10.06
C THR A 1013 -31.53 -4.24 -8.79
N PRO A 1014 -32.67 -4.35 -8.08
CA PRO A 1014 -32.84 -5.36 -7.04
C PRO A 1014 -32.69 -6.76 -7.62
N LYS A 1015 -31.99 -7.65 -6.91
CA LYS A 1015 -31.71 -9.02 -7.35
C LYS A 1015 -32.95 -9.80 -7.80
N ARG A 1016 -34.09 -9.60 -7.12
CA ARG A 1016 -35.37 -10.25 -7.46
C ARG A 1016 -36.36 -9.33 -8.18
N GLY A 1017 -35.97 -8.10 -8.51
CA GLY A 1017 -36.78 -7.16 -9.29
C GLY A 1017 -38.08 -6.72 -8.62
N ARG A 1018 -38.22 -6.89 -7.29
CA ARG A 1018 -39.41 -6.51 -6.52
C ARG A 1018 -39.01 -5.79 -5.23
N PHE A 1019 -39.90 -4.93 -4.73
CA PHE A 1019 -39.78 -4.33 -3.40
C PHE A 1019 -41.18 -4.17 -2.81
N LEU A 1020 -41.47 -4.96 -1.78
CA LEU A 1020 -42.78 -5.00 -1.13
C LEU A 1020 -42.78 -4.17 0.16
N ILE A 1021 -43.79 -3.32 0.32
CA ILE A 1021 -44.04 -2.57 1.55
C ILE A 1021 -45.34 -3.05 2.22
N GLN A 1022 -45.46 -2.82 3.52
CA GLN A 1022 -46.71 -2.91 4.26
C GLN A 1022 -46.85 -1.68 5.18
N LEU A 1023 -48.03 -1.49 5.74
CA LEU A 1023 -48.27 -0.46 6.75
C LEU A 1023 -48.20 -1.11 8.13
N ASP A 1024 -47.41 -0.52 9.03
CA ASP A 1024 -47.29 -0.91 10.44
C ASP A 1024 -48.48 -0.39 11.27
#